data_AF-A0A7I7MPR8-F1
#
_entry.id   AF-A0A7I7MPR8-F1
#
_cell.length_a   1.000
_cell.length_b   1.000
_cell.length_c   1.000
_cell.angle_alpha   90.00
_cell.angle_beta   90.00
_cell.angle_gamma   90.00
#
_symmetry.space_group_name_H-M   'P 1'
#
loop_
_entity.id
_entity.type
_entity.pdbx_description
1 polymer ?
#
loop_
_entity_poly.entity_id
_entity_poly.type
_entity_poly.pdbx_seq_one_letter_code
_entity_poly.pdbx_strand_id
1 'polypeptide(L)'
;MTEDIAFDDLSPRCWLDAFPWLKGAAEPGSAPWWNDPIDAVGTETRRRRLAAISELAIERLSHWTIGQILPGLPADLELRSLRLPTRGRNALVREGCIVAADLSAVTVESMMDWWYVGIGLVDTILQALADASTSVATPIVTTRQLPSDGARLPPFEPVSLPRWMASVIDDLIHIATWYATVGLPSQTLLGEALPPGTPDEVVKARQHLEALSAHHILGENELELDVAKLFDVALGFLDPRAVHVLCNRLFADDPLTLDELARQHSVTPERIRQIEGKARGTMLSSISGGGPLASIAEAARGLIGTIRPLDELLTLIPALGELVESVGQPAWRVLDRLDDAYEIEEGWCLVPTMTAAEAVTQTQLQEQADQYGVVRIEDLALVETSDLERRPELTTRWLAQCGYVVDGGFVLTRTQSVGDYAAAVLSLNGTPLSSQEIVDRFVFERSAGSVRNAMGLDDRFQRVDRDRWALSEWGMEAYSGIRSLIREQLAQCGGRVKLDELVESITGRYSVSANSVISYASSPPFEQRDGIVRFAGTGRRVRKAPEHTRRFFRHPDGWAYRVRITKDHLRGSGSVAPMAIANILNLQFGQTRQLESPLGPQAVAWTGTQPSFGTIRRFLMDRDIAAGTDAFLVIHDDGTFSFEPAREITGDPLADALSLIGSPMTTDREAARAAVAGAVGLPETAPVISVIGAYRERGDSDIADLLTSVRDFLETGHTPKQPKHSADVDEILDLL
;
A
#
# COMPACT_ATOMS: atom_id res chain seq x y z
N MET A 1 -49.75 39.65 3.40
CA MET A 1 -50.19 38.91 2.22
C MET A 1 -48.95 38.28 1.62
N THR A 2 -48.61 37.11 2.12
CA THR A 2 -47.60 36.21 1.56
C THR A 2 -48.33 35.39 0.51
N GLU A 3 -48.02 35.58 -0.76
CA GLU A 3 -48.44 34.65 -1.80
C GLU A 3 -47.84 33.29 -1.45
N ASP A 4 -48.68 32.31 -1.12
CA ASP A 4 -48.31 30.90 -1.10
C ASP A 4 -47.91 30.52 -2.53
N ILE A 5 -46.60 30.55 -2.83
CA ILE A 5 -46.07 30.05 -4.10
C ILE A 5 -46.02 28.51 -4.01
N ALA A 6 -47.19 27.89 -4.07
CA ALA A 6 -47.36 26.44 -4.10
C ALA A 6 -46.77 25.86 -5.40
N PHE A 7 -46.12 24.70 -5.31
CA PHE A 7 -45.80 23.89 -6.48
C PHE A 7 -47.10 23.35 -7.09
N ASP A 8 -47.23 23.39 -8.42
CA ASP A 8 -48.22 22.53 -9.08
C ASP A 8 -47.74 21.08 -8.93
N ASP A 9 -48.38 20.35 -8.03
CA ASP A 9 -48.11 18.93 -7.79
C ASP A 9 -48.86 18.09 -8.82
N LEU A 10 -48.13 17.21 -9.51
CA LEU A 10 -48.70 16.29 -10.48
C LEU A 10 -48.71 14.88 -9.89
N SER A 11 -49.90 14.30 -9.71
CA SER A 11 -50.03 12.85 -9.54
C SER A 11 -49.60 12.17 -10.85
N PRO A 12 -48.69 11.18 -10.81
CA PRO A 12 -48.15 10.59 -12.02
C PRO A 12 -49.25 9.85 -12.79
N ARG A 13 -49.46 10.24 -14.06
CA ARG A 13 -50.49 9.64 -14.92
C ARG A 13 -49.90 8.56 -15.82
N CYS A 14 -48.68 8.77 -16.28
CA CYS A 14 -47.88 7.80 -17.04
C CYS A 14 -46.57 7.48 -16.31
N TRP A 15 -45.89 6.40 -16.74
CA TRP A 15 -44.63 5.97 -16.13
C TRP A 15 -43.53 7.02 -16.21
N LEU A 16 -43.50 7.81 -17.29
CA LEU A 16 -42.55 8.92 -17.45
C LEU A 16 -42.75 10.04 -16.41
N ASP A 17 -43.98 10.26 -15.93
CA ASP A 17 -44.25 11.24 -14.88
C ASP A 17 -43.65 10.80 -13.53
N ALA A 18 -43.69 9.49 -13.25
CA ALA A 18 -43.14 8.90 -12.03
C ALA A 18 -41.61 8.74 -12.11
N PHE A 19 -41.08 8.42 -13.30
CA PHE A 19 -39.67 8.12 -13.54
C PHE A 19 -39.15 8.88 -14.78
N PRO A 20 -38.80 10.17 -14.64
CA PRO A 20 -38.42 11.00 -15.80
C PRO A 20 -37.16 10.54 -16.53
N TRP A 21 -36.32 9.73 -15.88
CA TRP A 21 -35.12 9.14 -16.46
C TRP A 21 -35.42 7.98 -17.44
N LEU A 22 -36.62 7.41 -17.46
CA LEU A 22 -36.92 6.20 -18.26
C LEU A 22 -36.62 6.37 -19.74
N LYS A 23 -36.96 7.52 -20.32
CA LYS A 23 -36.67 7.80 -21.74
C LYS A 23 -35.17 7.79 -22.01
N GLY A 24 -34.35 8.29 -21.06
CA GLY A 24 -32.90 8.36 -21.22
C GLY A 24 -32.14 7.09 -20.85
N ALA A 25 -32.73 6.21 -20.05
CA ALA A 25 -32.13 4.91 -19.72
C ALA A 25 -32.50 3.79 -20.71
N ALA A 26 -33.63 3.92 -21.41
CA ALA A 26 -34.11 2.91 -22.34
C ALA A 26 -33.22 2.75 -23.59
N GLU A 27 -33.18 1.53 -24.15
CA GLU A 27 -32.42 1.26 -25.37
C GLU A 27 -32.94 2.08 -26.57
N PRO A 28 -32.05 2.58 -27.44
CA PRO A 28 -32.43 3.28 -28.66
C PRO A 28 -33.40 2.46 -29.52
N GLY A 29 -34.53 3.06 -29.90
CA GLY A 29 -35.55 2.39 -30.72
C GLY A 29 -36.58 1.56 -29.93
N SER A 30 -36.49 1.51 -28.60
CA SER A 30 -37.52 0.90 -27.76
C SER A 30 -38.89 1.56 -27.98
N ALA A 31 -39.95 0.74 -28.03
CA ALA A 31 -41.32 1.25 -28.05
C ALA A 31 -41.56 2.13 -26.81
N PRO A 32 -42.15 3.34 -26.93
CA PRO A 32 -42.17 4.35 -25.87
C PRO A 32 -43.25 4.05 -24.82
N TRP A 33 -43.16 2.88 -24.19
CA TRP A 33 -44.11 2.38 -23.22
C TRP A 33 -44.16 3.21 -21.94
N TRP A 34 -43.13 4.01 -21.66
CA TRP A 34 -43.11 4.94 -20.55
C TRP A 34 -44.21 6.02 -20.66
N ASN A 35 -44.77 6.22 -21.85
CA ASN A 35 -45.95 7.08 -22.06
C ASN A 35 -47.28 6.36 -21.74
N ASP A 36 -47.27 5.05 -21.47
CA ASP A 36 -48.49 4.30 -21.12
C ASP A 36 -49.04 4.78 -19.76
N PRO A 37 -50.37 4.83 -19.56
CA PRO A 37 -50.95 5.18 -18.27
C PRO A 37 -50.60 4.16 -17.18
N ILE A 38 -50.38 4.61 -15.94
CA ILE A 38 -50.03 3.74 -14.81
C ILE A 38 -51.25 2.90 -14.35
N ASP A 39 -52.44 3.53 -14.28
CA ASP A 39 -53.65 2.94 -13.69
C ASP A 39 -54.52 2.15 -14.67
N ALA A 40 -54.32 2.33 -15.98
CA ALA A 40 -55.11 1.64 -17.02
C ALA A 40 -54.57 0.24 -17.37
N VAL A 41 -53.49 -0.18 -16.71
CA VAL A 41 -52.70 -1.36 -17.05
C VAL A 41 -53.05 -2.53 -16.11
N GLY A 42 -53.35 -3.70 -16.68
CA GLY A 42 -53.64 -4.91 -15.88
C GLY A 42 -52.46 -5.32 -14.98
N THR A 43 -52.75 -6.02 -13.86
CA THR A 43 -51.76 -6.36 -12.81
C THR A 43 -50.51 -7.07 -13.34
N GLU A 44 -50.63 -7.90 -14.37
CA GLU A 44 -49.49 -8.60 -14.98
C GLU A 44 -48.58 -7.66 -15.77
N THR A 45 -49.16 -6.73 -16.54
CA THR A 45 -48.38 -5.74 -17.29
C THR A 45 -47.75 -4.74 -16.34
N ARG A 46 -48.41 -4.34 -15.25
CA ARG A 46 -47.81 -3.50 -14.21
C ARG A 46 -46.57 -4.16 -13.60
N ARG A 47 -46.65 -5.44 -13.22
CA ARG A 47 -45.48 -6.21 -12.74
C ARG A 47 -44.33 -6.23 -13.75
N ARG A 48 -44.63 -6.47 -15.04
CA ARG A 48 -43.61 -6.43 -16.10
C ARG A 48 -42.96 -5.04 -16.26
N ARG A 49 -43.74 -3.95 -16.15
CA ARG A 49 -43.18 -2.59 -16.21
C ARG A 49 -42.27 -2.31 -15.02
N LEU A 50 -42.68 -2.68 -13.82
CA LEU A 50 -41.85 -2.52 -12.61
C LEU A 50 -40.54 -3.28 -12.71
N ALA A 51 -40.56 -4.52 -13.22
CA ALA A 51 -39.35 -5.30 -13.47
C ALA A 51 -38.43 -4.63 -14.51
N ALA A 52 -38.98 -4.08 -15.59
CA ALA A 52 -38.19 -3.33 -16.56
C ALA A 52 -37.60 -2.03 -15.96
N ILE A 53 -38.30 -1.37 -15.05
CA ILE A 53 -37.81 -0.18 -14.35
C ILE A 53 -36.64 -0.54 -13.43
N SER A 54 -36.76 -1.60 -12.64
CA SER A 54 -35.66 -2.03 -11.76
C SER A 54 -34.46 -2.52 -12.55
N GLU A 55 -34.67 -3.27 -13.64
CA GLU A 55 -33.61 -3.71 -14.55
C GLU A 55 -32.83 -2.51 -15.12
N LEU A 56 -33.53 -1.53 -15.70
CA LEU A 56 -32.89 -0.31 -16.21
C LEU A 56 -32.16 0.48 -15.12
N ALA A 57 -32.71 0.56 -13.91
CA ALA A 57 -32.05 1.24 -12.80
C ALA A 57 -30.76 0.54 -12.35
N ILE A 58 -30.75 -0.80 -12.34
CA ILE A 58 -29.56 -1.60 -11.98
C ILE A 58 -28.49 -1.48 -13.06
N GLU A 59 -28.88 -1.52 -14.33
CA GLU A 59 -27.92 -1.55 -15.44
C GLU A 59 -27.37 -0.18 -15.85
N ARG A 60 -28.14 0.90 -15.63
CA ARG A 60 -27.85 2.22 -16.23
C ARG A 60 -27.80 3.37 -15.25
N LEU A 61 -28.14 3.14 -13.97
CA LEU A 61 -28.21 4.18 -12.93
C LEU A 61 -27.58 3.67 -11.62
N SER A 62 -26.51 2.86 -11.72
CA SER A 62 -25.83 2.24 -10.59
C SER A 62 -25.32 3.26 -9.56
N HIS A 63 -24.83 4.42 -10.01
CA HIS A 63 -24.32 5.48 -9.11
C HIS A 63 -25.37 6.49 -8.70
N TRP A 64 -26.62 6.36 -9.18
CA TRP A 64 -27.71 7.19 -8.71
C TRP A 64 -28.23 6.69 -7.37
N THR A 65 -28.60 7.64 -6.52
CA THR A 65 -29.23 7.30 -5.23
C THR A 65 -30.67 6.83 -5.45
N ILE A 66 -31.17 5.94 -4.57
CA ILE A 66 -32.57 5.50 -4.60
C ILE A 66 -33.53 6.69 -4.58
N GLY A 67 -33.18 7.75 -3.83
CA GLY A 67 -33.94 8.99 -3.81
C GLY A 67 -33.98 9.74 -5.15
N GLN A 68 -32.92 9.71 -5.95
CA GLN A 68 -32.93 10.33 -7.28
C GLN A 68 -33.68 9.47 -8.30
N ILE A 69 -33.54 8.14 -8.21
CA ILE A 69 -34.22 7.19 -9.10
C ILE A 69 -35.74 7.19 -8.84
N LEU A 70 -36.15 7.28 -7.57
CA LEU A 70 -37.55 7.19 -7.14
C LEU A 70 -38.00 8.52 -6.50
N PRO A 71 -38.22 9.58 -7.29
CA PRO A 71 -38.59 10.88 -6.75
C PRO A 71 -39.91 10.81 -5.97
N GLY A 72 -40.90 10.04 -6.44
CA GLY A 72 -42.20 9.89 -5.76
C GLY A 72 -42.22 8.96 -4.55
N LEU A 73 -41.09 8.43 -4.09
CA LEU A 73 -41.04 7.55 -2.93
C LEU A 73 -41.34 8.33 -1.63
N PRO A 74 -42.40 8.01 -0.88
CA PRO A 74 -42.71 8.71 0.37
C PRO A 74 -41.65 8.44 1.43
N ALA A 75 -41.04 9.50 1.98
CA ALA A 75 -39.95 9.40 2.96
C ALA A 75 -40.32 8.64 4.24
N ASP A 76 -41.58 8.74 4.67
CA ASP A 76 -42.15 8.11 5.88
C ASP A 76 -42.66 6.68 5.64
N LEU A 77 -42.53 6.15 4.43
CA LEU A 77 -42.95 4.80 4.10
C LEU A 77 -42.19 3.77 4.93
N GLU A 78 -42.89 3.05 5.79
CA GLU A 78 -42.33 1.92 6.53
C GLU A 78 -41.97 0.78 5.58
N LEU A 79 -40.67 0.46 5.47
CA LEU A 79 -40.18 -0.57 4.54
C LEU A 79 -40.68 -1.98 4.89
N ARG A 80 -41.11 -2.19 6.14
CA ARG A 80 -41.72 -3.45 6.60
C ARG A 80 -43.12 -3.69 6.01
N SER A 81 -43.79 -2.63 5.58
CA SER A 81 -45.13 -2.70 4.97
C SER A 81 -45.07 -3.19 3.51
N LEU A 82 -43.89 -3.11 2.88
CA LEU A 82 -43.66 -3.59 1.52
C LEU A 82 -43.75 -5.12 1.44
N ARG A 83 -44.27 -5.60 0.31
CA ARG A 83 -44.39 -7.04 0.01
C ARG A 83 -43.04 -7.63 -0.42
N LEU A 84 -42.09 -7.70 0.51
CA LEU A 84 -40.77 -8.26 0.28
C LEU A 84 -40.63 -9.69 0.85
N PRO A 85 -39.80 -10.55 0.23
CA PRO A 85 -39.36 -11.81 0.83
C PRO A 85 -38.66 -11.60 2.18
N THR A 86 -38.66 -12.62 3.05
CA THR A 86 -38.01 -12.54 4.39
C THR A 86 -36.55 -12.11 4.30
N ARG A 87 -35.81 -12.58 3.30
CA ARG A 87 -34.41 -12.20 3.08
C ARG A 87 -34.25 -10.69 2.80
N GLY A 88 -35.15 -10.10 2.01
CA GLY A 88 -35.12 -8.66 1.70
C GLY A 88 -35.42 -7.80 2.92
N ARG A 89 -36.40 -8.20 3.73
CA ARG A 89 -36.69 -7.50 5.00
C ARG A 89 -35.54 -7.57 5.99
N ASN A 90 -34.91 -8.73 6.11
CA ASN A 90 -33.77 -8.91 6.99
C ASN A 90 -32.56 -8.11 6.52
N ALA A 91 -32.33 -8.01 5.21
CA ALA A 91 -31.29 -7.16 4.64
C ALA A 91 -31.51 -5.69 5.02
N LEU A 92 -32.70 -5.14 4.74
CA LEU A 92 -33.04 -3.75 5.09
C LEU A 92 -32.88 -3.46 6.59
N VAL A 93 -33.36 -4.36 7.46
CA VAL A 93 -33.20 -4.21 8.92
C VAL A 93 -31.75 -4.24 9.36
N ARG A 94 -30.91 -5.07 8.72
CA ARG A 94 -29.49 -5.19 9.05
C ARG A 94 -28.71 -3.93 8.68
N GLU A 95 -29.02 -3.33 7.54
CA GLU A 95 -28.44 -2.05 7.11
C GLU A 95 -29.10 -0.84 7.80
N GLY A 96 -29.93 -1.07 8.83
CA GLY A 96 -30.55 -0.01 9.62
C GLY A 96 -31.69 0.74 8.91
N CYS A 97 -32.16 0.26 7.76
CA CYS A 97 -33.21 0.89 6.97
C CYS A 97 -34.60 0.48 7.49
N ILE A 98 -35.31 1.44 8.09
CA ILE A 98 -36.65 1.26 8.66
C ILE A 98 -37.69 1.96 7.79
N VAL A 99 -37.39 3.18 7.35
CA VAL A 99 -38.24 4.01 6.47
C VAL A 99 -37.53 4.27 5.14
N ALA A 100 -38.28 4.63 4.11
CA ALA A 100 -37.71 4.94 2.80
C ALA A 100 -36.69 6.08 2.81
N ALA A 101 -36.81 7.04 3.74
CA ALA A 101 -35.81 8.10 3.93
C ALA A 101 -34.39 7.53 4.21
N ASP A 102 -34.28 6.40 4.92
CA ASP A 102 -33.00 5.76 5.24
C ASP A 102 -32.28 5.25 3.98
N LEU A 103 -33.03 4.94 2.91
CA LEU A 103 -32.50 4.52 1.61
C LEU A 103 -32.21 5.68 0.67
N SER A 104 -32.67 6.90 0.99
CA SER A 104 -32.68 8.01 0.02
C SER A 104 -31.30 8.40 -0.51
N ALA A 105 -30.25 8.23 0.30
CA ALA A 105 -28.86 8.52 -0.05
C ALA A 105 -28.06 7.29 -0.50
N VAL A 106 -28.64 6.09 -0.45
CA VAL A 106 -27.99 4.83 -0.86
C VAL A 106 -28.00 4.75 -2.39
N THR A 107 -26.87 4.41 -3.01
CA THR A 107 -26.78 4.14 -4.46
C THR A 107 -27.17 2.69 -4.76
N VAL A 108 -27.56 2.40 -6.01
CA VAL A 108 -27.89 1.03 -6.41
C VAL A 108 -26.65 0.13 -6.30
N GLU A 109 -25.48 0.63 -6.67
CA GLU A 109 -24.19 -0.05 -6.49
C GLU A 109 -23.91 -0.38 -5.01
N SER A 110 -24.05 0.59 -4.10
CA SER A 110 -23.87 0.35 -2.66
C SER A 110 -24.82 -0.73 -2.14
N MET A 111 -26.05 -0.78 -2.67
CA MET A 111 -27.02 -1.81 -2.31
C MET A 111 -26.64 -3.20 -2.83
N MET A 112 -25.90 -3.28 -3.94
CA MET A 112 -25.36 -4.51 -4.49
C MET A 112 -24.18 -5.06 -3.66
N ASP A 113 -23.44 -4.19 -2.99
CA ASP A 113 -22.31 -4.56 -2.11
C ASP A 113 -22.75 -5.05 -0.72
N TRP A 114 -24.05 -5.00 -0.41
CA TRP A 114 -24.57 -5.47 0.86
C TRP A 114 -24.35 -6.96 1.08
N TRP A 115 -23.93 -7.32 2.29
CA TRP A 115 -23.58 -8.70 2.62
C TRP A 115 -24.75 -9.68 2.40
N TYR A 116 -24.53 -10.76 1.64
CA TYR A 116 -25.57 -11.74 1.26
C TYR A 116 -26.79 -11.17 0.50
N VAL A 117 -26.65 -10.00 -0.13
CA VAL A 117 -27.63 -9.46 -1.07
C VAL A 117 -27.11 -9.71 -2.46
N GLY A 118 -27.92 -10.34 -3.31
CA GLY A 118 -27.58 -10.55 -4.72
C GLY A 118 -28.51 -9.75 -5.64
N ILE A 119 -28.16 -9.65 -6.92
CA ILE A 119 -28.88 -8.85 -7.92
C ILE A 119 -30.40 -9.09 -7.92
N GLY A 120 -30.85 -10.35 -7.80
CA GLY A 120 -32.29 -10.67 -7.77
C GLY A 120 -33.02 -10.17 -6.52
N LEU A 121 -32.31 -10.00 -5.39
CA LEU A 121 -32.89 -9.43 -4.18
C LEU A 121 -32.96 -7.90 -4.27
N VAL A 122 -31.93 -7.27 -4.83
CA VAL A 122 -31.93 -5.83 -5.15
C VAL A 122 -33.06 -5.49 -6.11
N ASP A 123 -33.19 -6.25 -7.20
CA ASP A 123 -34.30 -6.13 -8.16
C ASP A 123 -35.67 -6.21 -7.47
N THR A 124 -35.88 -7.20 -6.60
CA THR A 124 -37.15 -7.34 -5.86
C THR A 124 -37.43 -6.14 -4.94
N ILE A 125 -36.40 -5.58 -4.29
CA ILE A 125 -36.54 -4.39 -3.43
C ILE A 125 -36.88 -3.16 -4.28
N LEU A 126 -36.15 -2.94 -5.37
CA LEU A 126 -36.37 -1.82 -6.28
C LEU A 126 -37.76 -1.86 -6.92
N GLN A 127 -38.26 -3.02 -7.34
CA GLN A 127 -39.62 -3.15 -7.87
C GLN A 127 -40.68 -2.73 -6.85
N ALA A 128 -40.52 -3.11 -5.58
CA ALA A 128 -41.45 -2.75 -4.52
C ALA A 128 -41.42 -1.25 -4.19
N LEU A 129 -40.22 -0.65 -4.19
CA LEU A 129 -40.05 0.79 -3.98
C LEU A 129 -40.58 1.60 -5.17
N ALA A 130 -40.34 1.14 -6.40
CA ALA A 130 -40.86 1.74 -7.61
C ALA A 130 -42.40 1.71 -7.62
N ASP A 131 -43.02 0.59 -7.21
CA ASP A 131 -44.47 0.49 -7.10
C ASP A 131 -45.02 1.56 -6.12
N ALA A 132 -44.39 1.68 -4.94
CA ALA A 132 -44.76 2.69 -3.94
C ALA A 132 -44.56 4.13 -4.45
N SER A 133 -43.49 4.38 -5.22
CA SER A 133 -43.15 5.68 -5.79
C SER A 133 -44.18 6.20 -6.82
N THR A 134 -45.09 5.36 -7.32
CA THR A 134 -46.15 5.79 -8.26
C THR A 134 -47.36 6.44 -7.59
N SER A 135 -47.43 6.47 -6.25
CA SER A 135 -48.65 6.87 -5.53
C SER A 135 -48.66 8.34 -5.08
N VAL A 136 -47.49 8.99 -4.98
CA VAL A 136 -47.34 10.34 -4.43
C VAL A 136 -47.24 11.37 -5.53
N ALA A 137 -47.94 12.50 -5.37
CA ALA A 137 -47.80 13.64 -6.26
C ALA A 137 -46.44 14.33 -6.06
N THR A 138 -45.80 14.69 -7.16
CA THR A 138 -44.43 15.22 -7.17
C THR A 138 -44.38 16.54 -7.94
N PRO A 139 -43.41 17.43 -7.65
CA PRO A 139 -43.38 18.76 -8.26
C PRO A 139 -43.22 18.67 -9.78
N ILE A 140 -43.85 19.58 -10.51
CA ILE A 140 -43.54 19.80 -11.92
C ILE A 140 -42.22 20.58 -12.00
N VAL A 141 -41.25 20.07 -12.74
CA VAL A 141 -39.91 20.68 -12.90
C VAL A 141 -39.66 21.22 -14.31
N THR A 142 -40.60 21.03 -15.23
CA THR A 142 -40.54 21.50 -16.61
C THR A 142 -41.55 22.62 -16.84
N THR A 143 -41.12 23.74 -17.42
CA THR A 143 -41.96 24.94 -17.64
C THR A 143 -42.59 24.97 -19.03
N ARG A 144 -42.05 24.21 -19.99
CA ARG A 144 -42.59 23.99 -21.34
C ARG A 144 -42.44 22.53 -21.74
N GLN A 145 -43.40 21.98 -22.48
CA GLN A 145 -43.21 20.70 -23.17
C GLN A 145 -42.00 20.83 -24.09
N LEU A 146 -41.02 19.93 -23.96
CA LEU A 146 -39.98 19.76 -24.97
C LEU A 146 -40.66 19.66 -26.34
N PRO A 147 -40.12 20.27 -27.41
CA PRO A 147 -40.60 20.00 -28.75
C PRO A 147 -40.60 18.48 -28.93
N SER A 148 -41.77 17.92 -29.29
CA SER A 148 -41.79 16.51 -29.69
C SER A 148 -40.90 16.38 -30.94
N ASP A 149 -40.19 15.26 -31.06
CA ASP A 149 -39.47 14.82 -32.28
C ASP A 149 -40.39 14.67 -33.53
N GLY A 150 -41.56 15.28 -33.52
CA GLY A 150 -42.58 15.21 -34.55
C GLY A 150 -43.18 16.57 -34.89
N ALA A 151 -42.44 17.67 -34.78
CA ALA A 151 -42.80 18.89 -35.49
C ALA A 151 -42.83 18.57 -36.99
N ARG A 152 -44.04 18.29 -37.51
CA ARG A 152 -44.30 18.09 -38.93
C ARG A 152 -43.62 19.21 -39.69
N LEU A 153 -42.69 18.83 -40.57
CA LEU A 153 -42.18 19.71 -41.61
C LEU A 153 -43.38 20.47 -42.22
N PRO A 154 -43.31 21.81 -42.34
CA PRO A 154 -44.37 22.56 -43.02
C PRO A 154 -44.56 21.97 -44.42
N PRO A 155 -45.80 22.04 -44.97
CA PRO A 155 -46.06 21.51 -46.31
C PRO A 155 -45.05 22.11 -47.29
N PHE A 156 -44.43 21.24 -48.09
CA PHE A 156 -43.44 21.58 -49.11
C PHE A 156 -43.93 22.76 -49.98
N GLU A 157 -43.45 23.96 -49.68
CA GLU A 157 -43.28 24.98 -50.70
C GLU A 157 -42.07 24.58 -51.56
N PRO A 158 -42.05 24.90 -52.87
CA PRO A 158 -40.90 24.60 -53.71
C PRO A 158 -39.70 25.44 -53.25
N VAL A 159 -38.90 24.87 -52.35
CA VAL A 159 -37.69 25.46 -51.81
C VAL A 159 -36.66 25.58 -52.95
N SER A 160 -36.30 26.81 -53.30
CA SER A 160 -35.08 27.06 -54.06
C SER A 160 -33.91 26.54 -53.23
N LEU A 161 -33.17 25.56 -53.74
CA LEU A 161 -31.97 25.02 -53.08
C LEU A 161 -31.04 26.19 -52.71
N PRO A 162 -30.56 26.28 -51.46
CA PRO A 162 -29.47 27.17 -51.07
C PRO A 162 -28.31 27.11 -52.06
N ARG A 163 -27.70 28.26 -52.38
CA ARG A 163 -26.66 28.36 -53.42
C ARG A 163 -25.46 27.45 -53.16
N TRP A 164 -25.07 27.26 -51.91
CA TRP A 164 -23.96 26.36 -51.56
C TRP A 164 -24.29 24.91 -51.96
N MET A 165 -25.52 24.45 -51.73
CA MET A 165 -25.95 23.10 -52.08
C MET A 165 -25.98 22.87 -53.60
N ALA A 166 -26.42 23.87 -54.37
CA ALA A 166 -26.37 23.80 -55.83
C ALA A 166 -24.91 23.67 -56.33
N SER A 167 -23.99 24.47 -55.78
CA SER A 167 -22.56 24.38 -56.13
C SER A 167 -21.95 23.03 -55.76
N VAL A 168 -22.28 22.48 -54.59
CA VAL A 168 -21.81 21.17 -54.15
C VAL A 168 -22.28 20.06 -55.08
N ILE A 169 -23.54 20.11 -55.51
CA ILE A 169 -24.10 19.13 -56.46
C ILE A 169 -23.37 19.23 -57.81
N ASP A 170 -23.14 20.43 -58.32
CA ASP A 170 -22.42 20.64 -59.58
C ASP A 170 -20.97 20.12 -59.49
N ASP A 171 -20.27 20.40 -58.39
CA ASP A 171 -18.90 19.92 -58.17
C ASP A 171 -18.83 18.38 -58.07
N LEU A 172 -19.78 17.75 -57.36
CA LEU A 172 -19.88 16.28 -57.29
C LEU A 172 -20.15 15.66 -58.68
N ILE A 173 -21.05 16.26 -59.47
CA ILE A 173 -21.36 15.80 -60.83
C ILE A 173 -20.14 15.94 -61.74
N HIS A 174 -19.40 17.05 -61.66
CA HIS A 174 -18.19 17.26 -62.46
C HIS A 174 -17.11 16.21 -62.16
N ILE A 175 -16.85 15.91 -60.88
CA ILE A 175 -15.86 14.89 -60.49
C ILE A 175 -16.31 13.50 -60.95
N ALA A 176 -17.58 13.14 -60.70
CA ALA A 176 -18.13 11.85 -61.10
C ALA A 176 -18.10 11.65 -62.62
N THR A 177 -18.42 12.70 -63.38
CA THR A 177 -18.38 12.68 -64.85
C THR A 177 -16.96 12.48 -65.36
N TRP A 178 -15.97 13.14 -64.74
CA TRP A 178 -14.57 12.93 -65.10
C TRP A 178 -14.12 11.49 -64.84
N TYR A 179 -14.38 10.95 -63.66
CA TYR A 179 -14.04 9.56 -63.32
C TYR A 179 -14.69 8.54 -64.24
N ALA A 180 -15.97 8.74 -64.58
CA ALA A 180 -16.63 7.92 -65.60
C ALA A 180 -15.94 8.03 -66.97
N THR A 181 -15.53 9.24 -67.36
CA THR A 181 -14.87 9.52 -68.65
C THR A 181 -13.48 8.88 -68.76
N VAL A 182 -12.70 8.88 -67.68
CA VAL A 182 -11.37 8.22 -67.65
C VAL A 182 -11.42 6.73 -67.34
N GLY A 183 -12.62 6.14 -67.20
CA GLY A 183 -12.80 4.70 -66.99
C GLY A 183 -12.61 4.24 -65.54
N LEU A 184 -12.77 5.14 -64.57
CA LEU A 184 -12.62 4.88 -63.13
C LEU A 184 -13.94 5.08 -62.35
N PRO A 185 -15.09 4.50 -62.75
CA PRO A 185 -16.39 4.78 -62.13
C PRO A 185 -16.53 4.25 -60.68
N SER A 186 -15.65 3.35 -60.26
CA SER A 186 -15.62 2.82 -58.90
C SER A 186 -14.74 3.64 -57.94
N GLN A 187 -14.05 4.66 -58.46
CA GLN A 187 -13.18 5.52 -57.64
C GLN A 187 -14.03 6.44 -56.75
N THR A 188 -13.61 6.58 -55.49
CA THR A 188 -14.26 7.48 -54.52
C THR A 188 -14.05 8.94 -54.91
N LEU A 189 -15.12 9.75 -54.90
CA LEU A 189 -15.06 11.16 -55.30
C LEU A 189 -14.15 11.98 -54.37
N LEU A 190 -14.14 11.64 -53.09
CA LEU A 190 -13.29 12.23 -52.05
C LEU A 190 -12.48 11.09 -51.39
N GLY A 191 -11.18 11.30 -51.19
CA GLY A 191 -10.29 10.39 -50.43
C GLY A 191 -9.07 9.88 -51.19
N GLU A 192 -9.22 9.37 -52.42
CA GLU A 192 -8.06 8.88 -53.21
C GLU A 192 -7.31 10.01 -53.92
N ALA A 193 -6.03 9.85 -54.22
CA ALA A 193 -5.30 10.87 -54.99
C ALA A 193 -5.90 11.03 -56.40
N LEU A 194 -5.99 12.27 -56.88
CA LEU A 194 -6.51 12.55 -58.22
C LEU A 194 -5.63 11.88 -59.30
N PRO A 195 -6.24 11.25 -60.33
CA PRO A 195 -5.48 10.66 -61.43
C PRO A 195 -4.55 11.68 -62.10
N PRO A 196 -3.33 11.28 -62.52
CA PRO A 196 -2.44 12.16 -63.27
C PRO A 196 -3.11 12.69 -64.55
N GLY A 197 -3.02 14.00 -64.79
CA GLY A 197 -3.66 14.65 -65.92
C GLY A 197 -5.13 15.03 -65.71
N THR A 198 -5.62 15.00 -64.46
CA THR A 198 -6.95 15.53 -64.12
C THR A 198 -7.05 17.01 -64.49
N PRO A 199 -8.11 17.45 -65.20
CA PRO A 199 -8.33 18.85 -65.56
C PRO A 199 -8.43 19.76 -64.34
N ASP A 200 -7.91 20.98 -64.46
CA ASP A 200 -7.92 21.99 -63.40
C ASP A 200 -9.32 22.27 -62.83
N GLU A 201 -10.36 22.19 -63.68
CA GLU A 201 -11.76 22.39 -63.24
C GLU A 201 -12.23 21.29 -62.28
N VAL A 202 -11.80 20.04 -62.51
CA VAL A 202 -12.12 18.91 -61.62
C VAL A 202 -11.28 18.96 -60.34
N VAL A 203 -10.02 19.41 -60.44
CA VAL A 203 -9.17 19.68 -59.26
C VAL A 203 -9.81 20.74 -58.38
N LYS A 204 -10.28 21.86 -58.96
CA LYS A 204 -10.94 22.95 -58.24
C LYS A 204 -12.26 22.54 -57.62
N ALA A 205 -13.09 21.79 -58.36
CA ALA A 205 -14.35 21.24 -57.84
C ALA A 205 -14.11 20.39 -56.59
N ARG A 206 -13.08 19.53 -56.62
CA ARG A 206 -12.71 18.72 -55.46
C ARG A 206 -12.17 19.55 -54.30
N GLN A 207 -11.28 20.50 -54.57
CA GLN A 207 -10.75 21.39 -53.54
C GLN A 207 -11.85 22.22 -52.88
N HIS A 208 -12.88 22.63 -53.63
CA HIS A 208 -14.02 23.34 -53.07
C HIS A 208 -14.80 22.46 -52.10
N LEU A 209 -15.08 21.20 -52.45
CA LEU A 209 -15.70 20.23 -51.55
C LEU A 209 -14.86 19.96 -50.30
N GLU A 210 -13.54 19.82 -50.44
CA GLU A 210 -12.61 19.59 -49.33
C GLU A 210 -12.44 20.81 -48.40
N ALA A 211 -12.74 22.02 -48.88
CA ALA A 211 -12.66 23.26 -48.10
C ALA A 211 -13.97 23.61 -47.36
N LEU A 212 -15.06 22.86 -47.58
CA LEU A 212 -16.32 23.09 -46.87
C LEU A 212 -16.14 22.85 -45.37
N SER A 213 -16.82 23.68 -44.58
CA SER A 213 -16.81 23.62 -43.12
C SER A 213 -18.20 23.97 -42.59
N ALA A 214 -18.42 23.82 -41.28
CA ALA A 214 -19.69 24.18 -40.65
C ALA A 214 -20.13 25.62 -41.01
N HIS A 215 -19.20 26.58 -41.06
CA HIS A 215 -19.46 27.98 -41.40
C HIS A 215 -20.02 28.21 -42.81
N HIS A 216 -19.78 27.26 -43.73
CA HIS A 216 -20.28 27.35 -45.10
C HIS A 216 -21.70 26.77 -45.26
N ILE A 217 -22.15 25.98 -44.28
CA ILE A 217 -23.38 25.18 -44.36
C ILE A 217 -24.45 25.69 -43.39
N LEU A 218 -24.06 25.94 -42.14
CA LEU A 218 -24.95 26.34 -41.05
C LEU A 218 -25.11 27.86 -40.98
N GLY A 219 -26.27 28.31 -40.51
CA GLY A 219 -26.53 29.72 -40.23
C GLY A 219 -25.81 30.21 -38.96
N GLU A 220 -25.69 31.54 -38.79
CA GLU A 220 -25.04 32.15 -37.61
C GLU A 220 -25.60 31.61 -36.28
N ASN A 221 -26.93 31.52 -36.14
CA ASN A 221 -27.58 30.99 -34.93
C ASN A 221 -27.27 29.51 -34.67
N GLU A 222 -27.03 28.70 -35.71
CA GLU A 222 -26.70 27.28 -35.57
C GLU A 222 -25.23 27.08 -35.20
N LEU A 223 -24.36 27.98 -35.65
CA LEU A 223 -22.92 27.97 -35.35
C LEU A 223 -22.63 28.38 -33.89
N GLU A 224 -23.51 29.16 -33.27
CA GLU A 224 -23.42 29.53 -31.85
C GLU A 224 -23.88 28.40 -30.90
N LEU A 225 -24.52 27.34 -31.41
CA LEU A 225 -25.03 26.23 -30.60
C LEU A 225 -23.97 25.13 -30.40
N ASP A 226 -22.94 25.45 -29.62
CA ASP A 226 -22.00 24.46 -29.10
C ASP A 226 -22.61 23.60 -27.98
N VAL A 227 -21.83 22.65 -27.44
CA VAL A 227 -22.30 21.74 -26.39
C VAL A 227 -22.77 22.50 -25.14
N ALA A 228 -22.07 23.55 -24.75
CA ALA A 228 -22.42 24.33 -23.57
C ALA A 228 -23.72 25.10 -23.78
N LYS A 229 -23.90 25.72 -24.94
CA LYS A 229 -25.16 26.39 -25.32
C LYS A 229 -26.31 25.42 -25.49
N LEU A 230 -26.08 24.21 -25.98
CA LEU A 230 -27.09 23.17 -26.03
C LEU A 230 -27.54 22.75 -24.62
N PHE A 231 -26.63 22.66 -23.65
CA PHE A 231 -26.99 22.45 -22.25
C PHE A 231 -27.76 23.64 -21.65
N ASP A 232 -27.35 24.89 -21.93
CA ASP A 232 -28.10 26.08 -21.50
C ASP A 232 -29.54 26.07 -22.05
N VAL A 233 -29.71 25.71 -23.32
CA VAL A 233 -31.03 25.55 -23.95
C VAL A 233 -31.84 24.45 -23.24
N ALA A 234 -31.23 23.30 -22.97
CA ALA A 234 -31.88 22.19 -22.26
C ALA A 234 -32.30 22.58 -20.83
N LEU A 235 -31.42 23.23 -20.08
CA LEU A 235 -31.70 23.75 -18.73
C LEU A 235 -32.78 24.83 -18.73
N GLY A 236 -32.87 25.64 -19.80
CA GLY A 236 -33.92 26.65 -19.98
C GLY A 236 -35.34 26.09 -20.07
N PHE A 237 -35.52 24.78 -20.33
CA PHE A 237 -36.84 24.12 -20.25
C PHE A 237 -37.25 23.73 -18.83
N LEU A 238 -36.31 23.75 -17.88
CA LEU A 238 -36.58 23.46 -16.48
C LEU A 238 -37.11 24.70 -15.74
N ASP A 239 -37.74 24.47 -14.61
CA ASP A 239 -38.09 25.53 -13.66
C ASP A 239 -36.80 26.18 -13.11
N PRO A 240 -36.74 27.52 -12.95
CA PRO A 240 -35.55 28.19 -12.41
C PRO A 240 -35.09 27.65 -11.06
N ARG A 241 -35.99 27.15 -10.20
CA ARG A 241 -35.64 26.51 -8.94
C ARG A 241 -34.99 25.15 -9.16
N ALA A 242 -35.46 24.38 -10.15
CA ALA A 242 -34.85 23.11 -10.51
C ALA A 242 -33.42 23.32 -11.03
N VAL A 243 -33.19 24.33 -11.87
CA VAL A 243 -31.83 24.72 -12.30
C VAL A 243 -30.96 25.11 -11.10
N HIS A 244 -31.47 25.91 -10.16
CA HIS A 244 -30.73 26.29 -8.95
C HIS A 244 -30.35 25.07 -8.09
N VAL A 245 -31.26 24.11 -7.92
CA VAL A 245 -30.99 22.86 -7.18
C VAL A 245 -29.91 22.03 -7.88
N LEU A 246 -29.99 21.85 -9.21
CA LEU A 246 -28.96 21.13 -9.97
C LEU A 246 -27.60 21.83 -9.90
N CYS A 247 -27.58 23.16 -10.07
CA CYS A 247 -26.37 23.99 -10.00
C CYS A 247 -25.63 23.80 -8.67
N ASN A 248 -26.35 23.91 -7.55
CA ASN A 248 -25.73 23.96 -6.22
C ASN A 248 -25.51 22.58 -5.58
N ARG A 249 -26.05 21.51 -6.16
CA ARG A 249 -25.96 20.16 -5.59
C ARG A 249 -25.40 19.10 -6.53
N LEU A 250 -25.88 19.03 -7.76
CA LEU A 250 -25.43 18.00 -8.70
C LEU A 250 -24.11 18.38 -9.38
N PHE A 251 -24.03 19.62 -9.85
CA PHE A 251 -22.89 20.11 -10.65
C PHE A 251 -21.82 20.84 -9.83
N ALA A 252 -22.14 21.28 -8.60
CA ALA A 252 -21.18 21.95 -7.73
C ALA A 252 -19.99 21.06 -7.34
N ASP A 253 -18.84 21.68 -7.11
CA ASP A 253 -17.65 21.02 -6.53
C ASP A 253 -17.85 20.75 -5.04
N ASP A 254 -18.49 21.69 -4.34
CA ASP A 254 -18.92 21.57 -2.95
C ASP A 254 -20.46 21.58 -2.88
N PRO A 255 -21.12 20.41 -2.95
CA PRO A 255 -22.58 20.32 -2.96
C PRO A 255 -23.23 20.83 -1.68
N LEU A 256 -24.25 21.68 -1.82
CA LEU A 256 -25.12 22.04 -0.70
C LEU A 256 -25.98 20.84 -0.26
N THR A 257 -26.24 20.76 1.05
CA THR A 257 -27.14 19.74 1.60
C THR A 257 -28.60 20.01 1.23
N LEU A 258 -29.43 18.96 1.25
CA LEU A 258 -30.87 19.08 1.04
C LEU A 258 -31.51 20.07 2.05
N ASP A 259 -31.05 20.08 3.30
CA ASP A 259 -31.52 20.96 4.36
C ASP A 259 -31.16 22.44 4.14
N GLU A 260 -30.01 22.72 3.55
CA GLU A 260 -29.60 24.08 3.19
C GLU A 260 -30.46 24.63 2.07
N LEU A 261 -30.63 23.86 0.98
CA LEU A 261 -31.49 24.26 -0.14
C LEU A 261 -32.96 24.36 0.27
N ALA A 262 -33.43 23.48 1.14
CA ALA A 262 -34.78 23.51 1.68
C ALA A 262 -35.06 24.83 2.41
N ARG A 263 -34.12 25.29 3.25
CA ARG A 263 -34.20 26.58 3.92
C ARG A 263 -34.18 27.75 2.94
N GLN A 264 -33.32 27.71 1.92
CA GLN A 264 -33.24 28.78 0.90
C GLN A 264 -34.55 28.92 0.11
N HIS A 265 -35.17 27.80 -0.25
CA HIS A 265 -36.41 27.78 -1.03
C HIS A 265 -37.69 27.78 -0.18
N SER A 266 -37.57 27.76 1.16
CA SER A 266 -38.71 27.65 2.09
C SER A 266 -39.60 26.41 1.83
N VAL A 267 -38.96 25.27 1.58
CA VAL A 267 -39.61 23.97 1.32
C VAL A 267 -39.04 22.89 2.24
N THR A 268 -39.55 21.66 2.17
CA THR A 268 -38.97 20.53 2.90
C THR A 268 -37.71 19.99 2.18
N PRO A 269 -36.76 19.37 2.91
CA PRO A 269 -35.60 18.67 2.29
C PRO A 269 -36.03 17.60 1.29
N GLU A 270 -37.10 16.90 1.63
CA GLU A 270 -37.77 15.93 0.77
C GLU A 270 -38.25 16.56 -0.55
N ARG A 271 -38.77 17.79 -0.51
CA ARG A 271 -39.18 18.51 -1.72
C ARG A 271 -37.98 18.84 -2.62
N ILE A 272 -36.84 19.22 -2.05
CA ILE A 272 -35.62 19.46 -2.83
C ILE A 272 -35.14 18.18 -3.51
N ARG A 273 -35.13 17.05 -2.79
CA ARG A 273 -34.77 15.73 -3.34
C ARG A 273 -35.63 15.37 -4.55
N GLN A 274 -36.95 15.59 -4.45
CA GLN A 274 -37.90 15.33 -5.54
C GLN A 274 -37.63 16.20 -6.77
N ILE A 275 -37.38 17.51 -6.56
CA ILE A 275 -37.06 18.45 -7.64
C ILE A 275 -35.80 17.99 -8.38
N GLU A 276 -34.75 17.66 -7.64
CA GLU A 276 -33.49 17.22 -8.21
C GLU A 276 -33.63 15.90 -8.98
N GLY A 277 -34.24 14.86 -8.40
CA GLY A 277 -34.40 13.57 -9.07
C GLY A 277 -35.17 13.71 -10.40
N LYS A 278 -36.23 14.52 -10.40
CA LYS A 278 -36.98 14.81 -11.64
C LYS A 278 -36.17 15.64 -12.65
N ALA A 279 -35.48 16.68 -12.19
CA ALA A 279 -34.69 17.55 -13.04
C ALA A 279 -33.51 16.79 -13.67
N ARG A 280 -32.79 15.99 -12.88
CA ARG A 280 -31.71 15.10 -13.34
C ARG A 280 -32.22 14.09 -14.37
N GLY A 281 -33.35 13.42 -14.09
CA GLY A 281 -33.94 12.47 -15.05
C GLY A 281 -34.40 13.11 -16.36
N THR A 282 -34.91 14.35 -16.30
CA THR A 282 -35.28 15.13 -17.48
C THR A 282 -34.04 15.49 -18.32
N MET A 283 -32.96 15.89 -17.65
CA MET A 283 -31.69 16.21 -18.31
C MET A 283 -31.03 14.95 -18.91
N LEU A 284 -31.07 13.81 -18.22
CA LEU A 284 -30.60 12.52 -18.75
C LEU A 284 -31.32 12.17 -20.06
N SER A 285 -32.63 12.41 -20.14
CA SER A 285 -33.39 12.20 -21.38
C SER A 285 -32.95 13.07 -22.57
N SER A 286 -32.22 14.17 -22.31
CA SER A 286 -31.69 15.06 -23.33
C SER A 286 -30.33 14.59 -23.89
N ILE A 287 -29.56 13.82 -23.10
CA ILE A 287 -28.25 13.27 -23.51
C ILE A 287 -28.32 11.81 -23.99
N SER A 288 -29.48 11.18 -23.90
CA SER A 288 -29.70 9.82 -24.41
C SER A 288 -30.77 9.72 -25.50
N GLY A 289 -31.44 10.84 -25.81
CA GLY A 289 -32.44 10.92 -26.88
C GLY A 289 -31.84 10.98 -28.28
N GLY A 290 -32.65 11.35 -29.27
CA GLY A 290 -32.10 11.83 -30.55
C GLY A 290 -31.55 13.25 -30.42
N GLY A 291 -30.58 13.61 -31.26
CA GLY A 291 -30.09 14.98 -31.39
C GLY A 291 -28.64 15.21 -30.92
N PRO A 292 -28.17 16.46 -30.98
CA PRO A 292 -26.74 16.77 -30.84
C PRO A 292 -26.14 16.36 -29.48
N LEU A 293 -26.81 16.66 -28.37
CA LEU A 293 -26.31 16.33 -27.02
C LEU A 293 -26.12 14.81 -26.83
N ALA A 294 -27.01 14.00 -27.40
CA ALA A 294 -26.87 12.56 -27.33
C ALA A 294 -25.75 12.03 -28.23
N SER A 295 -25.57 12.61 -29.42
CA SER A 295 -24.42 12.30 -30.27
C SER A 295 -23.08 12.65 -29.59
N ILE A 296 -23.05 13.74 -28.82
CA ILE A 296 -21.86 14.14 -28.05
C ILE A 296 -21.62 13.18 -26.88
N ALA A 297 -22.67 12.78 -26.14
CA ALA A 297 -22.56 11.80 -25.07
C ALA A 297 -22.04 10.45 -25.60
N GLU A 298 -22.58 9.97 -26.73
CA GLU A 298 -22.11 8.75 -27.39
C GLU A 298 -20.66 8.88 -27.88
N ALA A 299 -20.31 10.01 -28.50
CA ALA A 299 -18.94 10.26 -28.94
C ALA A 299 -17.96 10.30 -27.75
N ALA A 300 -18.33 10.95 -26.64
CA ALA A 300 -17.51 11.00 -25.43
C ALA A 300 -17.25 9.59 -24.89
N ARG A 301 -18.31 8.78 -24.69
CA ARG A 301 -18.17 7.37 -24.26
C ARG A 301 -17.24 6.57 -25.19
N GLY A 302 -17.42 6.70 -26.51
CA GLY A 302 -16.61 6.00 -27.49
C GLY A 302 -15.14 6.43 -27.52
N LEU A 303 -14.87 7.72 -27.29
CA LEU A 303 -13.50 8.25 -27.27
C LEU A 303 -12.76 7.93 -25.97
N ILE A 304 -13.44 7.91 -24.82
CA ILE A 304 -12.82 7.60 -23.53
C ILE A 304 -12.20 6.19 -23.55
N GLY A 305 -12.90 5.20 -24.13
CA GLY A 305 -12.45 3.81 -24.11
C GLY A 305 -12.48 3.27 -22.68
N THR A 306 -11.33 2.92 -22.10
CA THR A 306 -11.26 2.46 -20.69
C THR A 306 -10.75 3.57 -19.76
N ILE A 307 -9.59 4.15 -20.09
CA ILE A 307 -8.92 5.20 -19.30
C ILE A 307 -8.37 6.24 -20.28
N ARG A 308 -8.81 7.49 -20.18
CA ARG A 308 -8.29 8.60 -20.99
C ARG A 308 -8.06 9.85 -20.14
N PRO A 309 -6.97 10.60 -20.32
CA PRO A 309 -6.81 11.91 -19.71
C PRO A 309 -7.86 12.93 -20.18
N LEU A 310 -8.42 13.71 -19.26
CA LEU A 310 -9.44 14.73 -19.59
C LEU A 310 -8.92 15.76 -20.60
N ASP A 311 -7.67 16.20 -20.50
CA ASP A 311 -7.05 17.15 -21.44
C ASP A 311 -7.02 16.61 -22.89
N GLU A 312 -6.83 15.31 -23.07
CA GLU A 312 -6.94 14.69 -24.39
C GLU A 312 -8.38 14.64 -24.90
N LEU A 313 -9.35 14.32 -24.05
CA LEU A 313 -10.76 14.35 -24.44
C LEU A 313 -11.18 15.77 -24.86
N LEU A 314 -10.73 16.79 -24.14
CA LEU A 314 -10.97 18.19 -24.46
C LEU A 314 -10.24 18.64 -25.74
N THR A 315 -9.11 18.02 -26.09
CA THR A 315 -8.45 18.28 -27.37
C THR A 315 -9.28 17.71 -28.53
N LEU A 316 -9.92 16.56 -28.34
CA LEU A 316 -10.77 15.92 -29.35
C LEU A 316 -12.14 16.58 -29.48
N ILE A 317 -12.73 17.04 -28.37
CA ILE A 317 -14.00 17.76 -28.34
C ILE A 317 -13.85 19.04 -27.50
N PRO A 318 -13.32 20.13 -28.06
CA PRO A 318 -13.05 21.38 -27.33
C PRO A 318 -14.28 21.99 -26.65
N ALA A 319 -15.44 21.85 -27.29
CA ALA A 319 -16.69 22.39 -26.77
C ALA A 319 -17.15 21.75 -25.44
N LEU A 320 -16.57 20.61 -25.03
CA LEU A 320 -16.77 20.07 -23.69
C LEU A 320 -16.10 20.93 -22.59
N GLY A 321 -15.09 21.72 -22.94
CA GLY A 321 -14.40 22.63 -22.03
C GLY A 321 -15.12 23.96 -21.79
N GLU A 322 -16.11 24.27 -22.62
CA GLU A 322 -16.84 25.54 -22.57
C GLU A 322 -17.79 25.62 -21.38
N LEU A 323 -17.99 26.83 -20.86
CA LEU A 323 -18.79 27.10 -19.67
C LEU A 323 -20.29 27.06 -20.00
N VAL A 324 -21.05 26.23 -19.28
CA VAL A 324 -22.52 26.26 -19.27
C VAL A 324 -22.95 27.39 -18.33
N GLU A 325 -23.39 28.52 -18.88
CA GLU A 325 -23.64 29.76 -18.12
C GLU A 325 -24.69 29.58 -17.02
N SER A 326 -25.72 28.76 -17.28
CA SER A 326 -26.84 28.55 -16.36
C SER A 326 -26.44 27.88 -15.04
N VAL A 327 -25.31 27.15 -15.02
CA VAL A 327 -24.84 26.40 -13.84
C VAL A 327 -23.39 26.71 -13.46
N GLY A 328 -22.69 27.52 -14.24
CA GLY A 328 -21.32 27.96 -13.95
C GLY A 328 -20.28 26.83 -13.96
N GLN A 329 -20.52 25.77 -14.73
CA GLN A 329 -19.66 24.58 -14.80
C GLN A 329 -19.36 24.25 -16.26
N PRO A 330 -18.20 23.63 -16.57
CA PRO A 330 -17.86 23.25 -17.93
C PRO A 330 -18.77 22.12 -18.42
N ALA A 331 -19.00 22.04 -19.74
CA ALA A 331 -19.92 21.08 -20.33
C ALA A 331 -19.55 19.61 -20.04
N TRP A 332 -18.26 19.26 -19.93
CA TRP A 332 -17.83 17.92 -19.52
C TRP A 332 -18.34 17.54 -18.12
N ARG A 333 -18.35 18.50 -17.17
CA ARG A 333 -18.80 18.27 -15.79
C ARG A 333 -20.30 18.07 -15.71
N VAL A 334 -21.05 18.80 -16.54
CA VAL A 334 -22.50 18.63 -16.67
C VAL A 334 -22.82 17.26 -17.26
N LEU A 335 -22.08 16.85 -18.29
CA LEU A 335 -22.27 15.56 -18.95
C LEU A 335 -21.93 14.38 -18.01
N ASP A 336 -20.75 14.40 -17.37
CA ASP A 336 -20.31 13.42 -16.37
C ASP A 336 -21.34 13.18 -15.27
N ARG A 337 -21.91 14.25 -14.68
CA ARG A 337 -22.89 14.10 -13.60
C ARG A 337 -24.27 13.63 -14.05
N LEU A 338 -24.56 13.67 -15.34
CA LEU A 338 -25.81 13.16 -15.89
C LEU A 338 -25.66 11.72 -16.41
N ASP A 339 -24.52 11.39 -16.99
CA ASP A 339 -24.24 10.14 -17.66
C ASP A 339 -23.55 9.14 -16.74
N ASP A 340 -24.22 8.04 -16.42
CA ASP A 340 -23.70 7.02 -15.49
C ASP A 340 -22.74 6.02 -16.16
N ALA A 341 -22.49 6.16 -17.47
CA ALA A 341 -21.70 5.21 -18.25
C ALA A 341 -20.18 5.35 -18.06
N TYR A 342 -19.74 6.49 -17.52
CA TYR A 342 -18.33 6.79 -17.27
C TYR A 342 -18.23 7.77 -16.11
N GLU A 343 -17.02 7.93 -15.57
CA GLU A 343 -16.71 8.81 -14.45
C GLU A 343 -15.50 9.67 -14.81
N ILE A 344 -15.55 10.96 -14.44
CA ILE A 344 -14.41 11.86 -14.52
C ILE A 344 -13.96 12.27 -13.12
N GLU A 345 -12.78 11.79 -12.72
CA GLU A 345 -12.20 12.03 -11.41
C GLU A 345 -10.69 12.35 -11.55
N GLU A 346 -10.23 13.38 -10.83
CA GLU A 346 -8.83 13.81 -10.79
C GLU A 346 -8.15 13.97 -12.17
N GLY A 347 -8.92 14.41 -13.17
CA GLY A 347 -8.44 14.64 -14.53
C GLY A 347 -8.36 13.38 -15.41
N TRP A 348 -8.93 12.26 -14.96
CA TRP A 348 -9.07 11.02 -15.73
C TRP A 348 -10.54 10.77 -16.07
N CYS A 349 -10.80 10.40 -17.33
CA CYS A 349 -12.09 9.88 -17.79
C CYS A 349 -12.01 8.34 -17.79
N LEU A 350 -12.94 7.69 -17.12
CA LEU A 350 -12.86 6.27 -16.74
C LEU A 350 -14.16 5.57 -17.09
N VAL A 351 -14.08 4.38 -17.69
CA VAL A 351 -15.25 3.57 -18.00
C VAL A 351 -15.16 2.22 -17.27
N PRO A 352 -16.18 1.82 -16.49
CA PRO A 352 -17.28 2.67 -16.02
C PRO A 352 -16.87 3.62 -14.88
N THR A 353 -15.91 3.20 -14.03
CA THR A 353 -15.55 3.89 -12.78
C THR A 353 -14.06 3.80 -12.48
N MET A 354 -13.60 4.60 -11.53
CA MET A 354 -12.25 4.51 -10.96
C MET A 354 -11.93 3.09 -10.46
N THR A 355 -12.80 2.53 -9.62
CA THR A 355 -12.61 1.18 -9.05
C THR A 355 -12.48 0.10 -10.12
N ALA A 356 -13.29 0.18 -11.18
CA ALA A 356 -13.23 -0.77 -12.28
C ALA A 356 -11.94 -0.63 -13.10
N ALA A 357 -11.52 0.61 -13.37
CA ALA A 357 -10.26 0.90 -14.06
C ALA A 357 -9.03 0.43 -13.26
N GLU A 358 -9.04 0.61 -11.94
CA GLU A 358 -8.01 0.07 -11.04
C GLU A 358 -7.96 -1.46 -11.07
N ALA A 359 -9.11 -2.13 -11.07
CA ALA A 359 -9.19 -3.59 -11.14
C ALA A 359 -8.65 -4.16 -12.46
N VAL A 360 -8.97 -3.51 -13.60
CA VAL A 360 -8.39 -3.85 -14.91
C VAL A 360 -6.87 -3.62 -14.90
N THR A 361 -6.42 -2.50 -14.33
CA THR A 361 -4.99 -2.17 -14.18
C THR A 361 -4.26 -3.24 -13.38
N GLN A 362 -4.81 -3.62 -12.23
CA GLN A 362 -4.26 -4.67 -11.39
C GLN A 362 -4.17 -6.00 -12.13
N THR A 363 -5.20 -6.37 -12.89
CA THR A 363 -5.24 -7.61 -13.67
C THR A 363 -4.13 -7.63 -14.72
N GLN A 364 -3.99 -6.57 -15.51
CA GLN A 364 -2.96 -6.49 -16.55
C GLN A 364 -1.54 -6.51 -15.96
N LEU A 365 -1.34 -5.84 -14.82
CA LEU A 365 -0.07 -5.89 -14.09
C LEU A 365 0.25 -7.29 -13.56
N GLN A 366 -0.74 -8.04 -13.07
CA GLN A 366 -0.53 -9.41 -12.60
C GLN A 366 -0.18 -10.36 -13.75
N GLU A 367 -0.77 -10.18 -14.93
CA GLU A 367 -0.52 -11.01 -16.10
C GLU A 367 0.86 -10.76 -16.73
N GLN A 368 1.34 -9.51 -16.69
CA GLN A 368 2.60 -9.10 -17.33
C GLN A 368 3.80 -9.08 -16.37
N ALA A 369 3.57 -9.20 -15.06
CA ALA A 369 4.66 -9.18 -14.07
C ALA A 369 5.57 -10.40 -14.20
N ASP A 370 6.88 -10.14 -14.14
CA ASP A 370 7.86 -11.21 -13.95
C ASP A 370 7.73 -11.83 -12.53
N GLN A 371 8.55 -12.84 -12.26
CA GLN A 371 8.59 -13.51 -10.95
C GLN A 371 8.91 -12.56 -9.78
N TYR A 372 9.54 -11.42 -10.05
CA TYR A 372 9.92 -10.39 -9.08
C TYR A 372 8.92 -9.23 -8.99
N GLY A 373 7.85 -9.26 -9.77
CA GLY A 373 6.84 -8.19 -9.77
C GLY A 373 7.25 -6.96 -10.58
N VAL A 374 8.09 -7.14 -11.60
CA VAL A 374 8.53 -6.08 -12.50
C VAL A 374 7.77 -6.16 -13.82
N VAL A 375 7.22 -5.04 -14.28
CA VAL A 375 6.53 -4.92 -15.57
C VAL A 375 7.12 -3.75 -16.34
N ARG A 376 7.32 -3.91 -17.66
CA ARG A 376 7.69 -2.79 -18.55
C ARG A 376 6.46 -1.98 -18.90
N ILE A 377 6.54 -0.66 -18.76
CA ILE A 377 5.43 0.24 -19.05
C ILE A 377 5.06 0.22 -20.55
N GLU A 378 6.03 0.04 -21.43
CA GLU A 378 5.81 -0.03 -22.89
C GLU A 378 4.94 -1.24 -23.30
N ASP A 379 4.92 -2.29 -22.48
CA ASP A 379 4.13 -3.49 -22.73
C ASP A 379 2.67 -3.34 -22.23
N LEU A 380 2.36 -2.23 -21.55
CA LEU A 380 1.04 -1.92 -21.00
C LEU A 380 0.23 -1.03 -21.94
N ALA A 381 -0.98 -1.50 -22.27
CA ALA A 381 -1.98 -0.76 -23.03
C ALA A 381 -3.15 -0.35 -22.13
N LEU A 382 -2.85 0.40 -21.07
CA LEU A 382 -3.82 0.84 -20.06
C LEU A 382 -4.57 2.10 -20.49
N VAL A 383 -3.83 3.09 -21.00
CA VAL A 383 -4.34 4.43 -21.30
C VAL A 383 -4.58 4.61 -22.79
N GLU A 384 -5.79 5.06 -23.13
CA GLU A 384 -6.20 5.46 -24.46
C GLU A 384 -5.64 6.83 -24.81
N THR A 385 -4.94 6.92 -25.93
CA THR A 385 -4.38 8.18 -26.44
C THR A 385 -4.25 8.17 -27.96
N SER A 386 -4.42 9.34 -28.55
CA SER A 386 -4.18 9.56 -29.98
C SER A 386 -2.69 9.73 -30.30
N ASP A 387 -1.85 10.02 -29.31
CA ASP A 387 -0.41 10.20 -29.44
C ASP A 387 0.34 9.01 -28.81
N LEU A 388 0.77 8.09 -29.66
CA LEU A 388 1.46 6.87 -29.23
C LEU A 388 2.79 7.15 -28.52
N GLU A 389 3.43 8.30 -28.78
CA GLU A 389 4.70 8.67 -28.14
C GLU A 389 4.49 9.12 -26.69
N ARG A 390 3.33 9.71 -26.39
CA ARG A 390 2.97 10.15 -25.02
C ARG A 390 2.42 9.04 -24.15
N ARG A 391 2.03 7.89 -24.72
CA ARG A 391 1.43 6.77 -23.96
C ARG A 391 2.25 6.34 -22.73
N PRO A 392 3.58 6.14 -22.80
CA PRO A 392 4.34 5.69 -21.62
C PRO A 392 4.31 6.70 -20.47
N GLU A 393 4.33 8.00 -20.77
CA GLU A 393 4.22 9.06 -19.76
C GLU A 393 2.83 9.06 -19.10
N LEU A 394 1.78 8.93 -19.90
CA LEU A 394 0.40 8.88 -19.41
C LEU A 394 0.15 7.63 -18.56
N THR A 395 0.59 6.46 -19.03
CA THR A 395 0.53 5.22 -18.26
C THR A 395 1.29 5.34 -16.94
N THR A 396 2.45 6.01 -16.93
CA THR A 396 3.21 6.28 -15.69
C THR A 396 2.40 7.13 -14.71
N ARG A 397 1.77 8.20 -15.19
CA ARG A 397 0.90 9.06 -14.36
C ARG A 397 -0.28 8.29 -13.79
N TRP A 398 -0.93 7.45 -14.60
CA TRP A 398 -2.03 6.59 -14.15
C TRP A 398 -1.59 5.57 -13.10
N LEU A 399 -0.46 4.89 -13.31
CA LEU A 399 0.05 3.92 -12.34
C LEU A 399 0.42 4.58 -11.01
N ALA A 400 0.97 5.79 -11.04
CA ALA A 400 1.24 6.57 -9.84
C ALA A 400 -0.06 6.96 -9.12
N GLN A 401 -1.12 7.30 -9.87
CA GLN A 401 -2.46 7.56 -9.31
C GLN A 401 -3.00 6.33 -8.56
N CYS A 402 -2.86 5.14 -9.14
CA CYS A 402 -3.22 3.87 -8.47
C CYS A 402 -2.27 3.48 -7.32
N GLY A 403 -1.26 4.30 -6.99
CA GLY A 403 -0.32 4.05 -5.89
C GLY A 403 0.80 3.05 -6.19
N TYR A 404 1.03 2.69 -7.46
CA TYR A 404 2.17 1.86 -7.82
C TYR A 404 3.48 2.64 -7.85
N VAL A 405 4.58 1.94 -7.59
CA VAL A 405 5.91 2.53 -7.69
C VAL A 405 6.45 2.36 -9.11
N VAL A 406 6.85 3.46 -9.73
CA VAL A 406 7.49 3.49 -11.04
C VAL A 406 8.97 3.82 -10.90
N ASP A 407 9.83 3.01 -11.52
CA ASP A 407 11.28 3.22 -11.60
C ASP A 407 11.72 3.19 -13.08
N GLY A 408 11.95 4.38 -13.64
CA GLY A 408 12.26 4.54 -15.07
C GLY A 408 11.09 4.08 -15.95
N GLY A 409 11.36 3.16 -16.88
CA GLY A 409 10.36 2.59 -17.79
C GLY A 409 9.61 1.37 -17.24
N PHE A 410 9.67 1.14 -15.93
CA PHE A 410 9.13 -0.06 -15.28
C PHE A 410 8.25 0.28 -14.08
N VAL A 411 7.27 -0.57 -13.83
CA VAL A 411 6.40 -0.52 -12.63
C VAL A 411 6.62 -1.74 -11.76
N LEU A 412 6.60 -1.50 -10.44
CA LEU A 412 6.84 -2.50 -9.41
C LEU A 412 5.54 -2.86 -8.68
N THR A 413 5.13 -4.11 -8.80
CA THR A 413 3.88 -4.64 -8.21
C THR A 413 4.08 -5.25 -6.83
N ARG A 414 5.33 -5.62 -6.47
CA ARG A 414 5.67 -6.28 -5.20
C ARG A 414 6.57 -5.40 -4.32
N THR A 415 5.98 -4.37 -3.74
CA THR A 415 6.71 -3.39 -2.89
C THR A 415 6.40 -3.52 -1.39
N GLN A 416 5.55 -4.47 -1.00
CA GLN A 416 5.06 -4.60 0.38
C GLN A 416 6.10 -5.12 1.38
N SER A 417 7.01 -6.00 0.94
CA SER A 417 8.09 -6.54 1.77
C SER A 417 9.45 -6.04 1.32
N VAL A 418 10.38 -5.90 2.27
CA VAL A 418 11.76 -5.48 1.98
C VAL A 418 12.44 -6.46 1.01
N GLY A 419 12.17 -7.76 1.16
CA GLY A 419 12.70 -8.79 0.28
C GLY A 419 12.15 -8.66 -1.13
N ASP A 420 10.83 -8.55 -1.31
CA ASP A 420 10.24 -8.45 -2.64
C ASP A 420 10.71 -7.20 -3.39
N TYR A 421 10.77 -6.07 -2.70
CA TYR A 421 11.24 -4.84 -3.31
C TYR A 421 12.74 -4.91 -3.66
N ALA A 422 13.58 -5.46 -2.77
CA ALA A 422 15.00 -5.67 -3.08
C ALA A 422 15.20 -6.60 -4.30
N ALA A 423 14.37 -7.64 -4.43
CA ALA A 423 14.42 -8.54 -5.57
C ALA A 423 14.03 -7.82 -6.88
N ALA A 424 12.98 -7.00 -6.85
CA ALA A 424 12.56 -6.18 -7.98
C ALA A 424 13.65 -5.18 -8.42
N VAL A 425 14.28 -4.48 -7.46
CA VAL A 425 15.38 -3.55 -7.74
C VAL A 425 16.58 -4.26 -8.35
N LEU A 426 16.95 -5.44 -7.85
CA LEU A 426 18.04 -6.22 -8.44
C LEU A 426 17.69 -6.75 -9.83
N SER A 427 16.46 -7.24 -10.03
CA SER A 427 15.95 -7.68 -11.34
C SER A 427 16.08 -6.56 -12.37
N LEU A 428 15.61 -5.36 -12.02
CA LEU A 428 15.70 -4.16 -12.85
C LEU A 428 17.14 -3.76 -13.20
N ASN A 429 18.03 -3.75 -12.20
CA ASN A 429 19.40 -3.31 -12.39
C ASN A 429 20.27 -4.33 -13.16
N GLY A 430 19.93 -5.62 -13.08
CA GLY A 430 20.59 -6.71 -13.82
C GLY A 430 22.04 -6.99 -13.41
N THR A 431 22.59 -6.29 -12.42
CA THR A 431 23.93 -6.52 -11.86
C THR A 431 23.95 -6.37 -10.33
N PRO A 432 24.94 -6.94 -9.62
CA PRO A 432 24.94 -6.95 -8.17
C PRO A 432 25.09 -5.56 -7.56
N LEU A 433 24.19 -5.21 -6.63
CA LEU A 433 24.17 -3.92 -5.94
C LEU A 433 24.59 -4.06 -4.48
N SER A 434 25.11 -2.98 -3.92
CA SER A 434 25.34 -2.86 -2.49
C SER A 434 24.03 -2.70 -1.71
N SER A 435 24.06 -3.02 -0.41
CA SER A 435 22.88 -2.82 0.44
C SER A 435 22.42 -1.36 0.51
N GLN A 436 23.33 -0.39 0.37
CA GLN A 436 22.98 1.02 0.32
C GLN A 436 22.37 1.40 -1.03
N GLU A 437 22.97 0.97 -2.15
CA GLU A 437 22.42 1.23 -3.49
C GLU A 437 21.00 0.66 -3.66
N ILE A 438 20.67 -0.47 -3.02
CA ILE A 438 19.31 -1.01 -3.03
C ILE A 438 18.35 -0.13 -2.21
N VAL A 439 18.76 0.29 -1.01
CA VAL A 439 17.97 1.16 -0.14
C VAL A 439 17.68 2.51 -0.79
N ASP A 440 18.66 3.06 -1.51
CA ASP A 440 18.53 4.36 -2.19
C ASP A 440 17.45 4.34 -3.29
N ARG A 441 17.01 3.15 -3.72
CA ARG A 441 15.91 2.96 -4.70
C ARG A 441 14.55 2.77 -4.03
N PHE A 442 14.48 2.64 -2.71
CA PHE A 442 13.20 2.45 -2.02
C PHE A 442 12.47 3.79 -1.86
N VAL A 443 11.15 3.76 -2.03
CA VAL A 443 10.28 4.93 -1.78
C VAL A 443 10.10 5.19 -0.27
N PHE A 444 10.28 4.17 0.57
CA PHE A 444 10.15 4.28 2.02
C PHE A 444 11.48 4.08 2.73
N GLU A 445 11.69 4.82 3.84
CA GLU A 445 12.95 4.78 4.57
C GLU A 445 13.25 3.40 5.18
N ARG A 446 14.44 2.87 4.88
CA ARG A 446 15.00 1.66 5.50
C ARG A 446 16.49 1.84 5.76
N SER A 447 17.02 1.04 6.68
CA SER A 447 18.47 0.98 6.90
C SER A 447 19.09 -0.12 6.05
N ALA A 448 20.29 0.13 5.52
CA ALA A 448 21.09 -0.87 4.80
C ALA A 448 21.30 -2.15 5.63
N GLY A 449 21.41 -2.03 6.95
CA GLY A 449 21.51 -3.18 7.86
C GLY A 449 20.25 -4.05 7.86
N SER A 450 19.06 -3.45 7.86
CA SER A 450 17.79 -4.20 7.81
C SER A 450 17.62 -4.91 6.48
N VAL A 451 17.92 -4.25 5.35
CA VAL A 451 17.83 -4.85 4.01
C VAL A 451 18.82 -6.00 3.87
N ARG A 452 20.06 -5.82 4.33
CA ARG A 452 21.08 -6.87 4.37
C ARG A 452 20.63 -8.09 5.17
N ASN A 453 20.02 -7.89 6.34
CA ASN A 453 19.54 -8.98 7.18
C ASN A 453 18.37 -9.71 6.52
N ALA A 454 17.43 -8.99 5.90
CA ALA A 454 16.30 -9.58 5.18
C ALA A 454 16.77 -10.44 4.01
N MET A 455 17.64 -9.89 3.14
CA MET A 455 18.22 -10.63 2.02
C MET A 455 19.06 -11.83 2.47
N GLY A 456 19.76 -11.74 3.61
CA GLY A 456 20.55 -12.85 4.13
C GLY A 456 19.73 -14.04 4.65
N LEU A 457 18.42 -13.87 4.86
CA LEU A 457 17.48 -14.91 5.29
C LEU A 457 16.61 -15.44 4.14
N ASP A 458 16.69 -14.82 2.96
CA ASP A 458 15.83 -15.11 1.82
C ASP A 458 16.65 -15.78 0.71
N ASP A 459 16.26 -17.01 0.35
CA ASP A 459 17.00 -17.87 -0.59
C ASP A 459 17.08 -17.30 -2.01
N ARG A 460 16.25 -16.29 -2.34
CA ARG A 460 16.31 -15.57 -3.63
C ARG A 460 17.58 -14.75 -3.79
N PHE A 461 18.30 -14.45 -2.71
CA PHE A 461 19.48 -13.60 -2.73
C PHE A 461 20.76 -14.36 -2.46
N GLN A 462 21.79 -14.03 -3.23
CA GLN A 462 23.14 -14.51 -3.04
C GLN A 462 24.05 -13.32 -2.74
N ARG A 463 24.75 -13.36 -1.59
CA ARG A 463 25.82 -12.41 -1.33
C ARG A 463 27.05 -12.80 -2.16
N VAL A 464 27.46 -11.94 -3.10
CA VAL A 464 28.55 -12.19 -4.06
C VAL A 464 29.82 -11.39 -3.77
N ASP A 465 29.75 -10.42 -2.86
CA ASP A 465 30.91 -9.68 -2.34
C ASP A 465 30.66 -9.27 -0.85
N ARG A 466 31.58 -8.54 -0.22
CA ARG A 466 31.48 -8.04 1.16
C ARG A 466 30.14 -7.35 1.45
N ASP A 467 29.67 -6.53 0.51
CA ASP A 467 28.40 -5.81 0.62
C ASP A 467 27.55 -5.85 -0.65
N ARG A 468 27.94 -6.62 -1.69
CA ARG A 468 27.14 -6.76 -2.92
C ARG A 468 26.27 -8.00 -2.90
N TRP A 469 25.05 -7.84 -3.40
CA TRP A 469 24.00 -8.83 -3.46
C TRP A 469 23.53 -9.02 -4.89
N ALA A 470 23.26 -10.26 -5.24
CA ALA A 470 22.77 -10.70 -6.53
C ALA A 470 21.51 -11.56 -6.33
N LEU A 471 20.71 -11.73 -7.38
CA LEU A 471 19.69 -12.77 -7.40
C LEU A 471 20.38 -14.14 -7.53
N SER A 472 19.93 -15.13 -6.76
CA SER A 472 20.53 -16.47 -6.73
C SER A 472 20.51 -17.16 -8.10
N GLU A 473 19.49 -16.89 -8.92
CA GLU A 473 19.35 -17.45 -10.27
C GLU A 473 20.43 -16.97 -11.26
N TRP A 474 21.12 -15.87 -10.98
CA TRP A 474 22.22 -15.40 -11.82
C TRP A 474 23.44 -16.32 -11.78
N GLY A 475 23.47 -17.30 -10.87
CA GLY A 475 24.50 -18.34 -10.82
C GLY A 475 25.89 -17.82 -10.45
N MET A 476 25.97 -16.68 -9.76
CA MET A 476 27.22 -16.07 -9.34
C MET A 476 27.84 -16.80 -8.14
N GLU A 477 29.17 -16.74 -8.00
CA GLU A 477 29.88 -17.39 -6.89
C GLU A 477 29.57 -16.71 -5.54
N ALA A 478 29.25 -17.54 -4.55
CA ALA A 478 28.91 -17.09 -3.20
C ALA A 478 30.12 -16.55 -2.44
N TYR A 479 30.01 -15.34 -1.87
CA TYR A 479 31.02 -14.77 -0.99
C TYR A 479 30.91 -15.35 0.43
N SER A 480 31.79 -16.33 0.70
CA SER A 480 31.88 -17.09 1.95
C SER A 480 32.63 -16.37 3.09
N GLY A 481 33.09 -15.13 2.85
CA GLY A 481 33.81 -14.31 3.81
C GLY A 481 35.33 -14.52 3.80
N ILE A 482 36.09 -13.50 4.21
CA ILE A 482 37.57 -13.46 4.16
C ILE A 482 38.22 -14.73 4.72
N ARG A 483 37.77 -15.24 5.88
CA ARG A 483 38.36 -16.45 6.49
C ARG A 483 38.19 -17.70 5.63
N SER A 484 37.04 -17.86 4.99
CA SER A 484 36.76 -19.01 4.12
C SER A 484 37.60 -18.92 2.84
N LEU A 485 37.73 -17.72 2.27
CA LEU A 485 38.59 -17.46 1.11
C LEU A 485 40.07 -17.74 1.43
N ILE A 486 40.57 -17.32 2.60
CA ILE A 486 41.94 -17.64 3.03
C ILE A 486 42.11 -19.17 3.17
N ARG A 487 41.12 -19.87 3.73
CA ARG A 487 41.16 -21.34 3.86
C ARG A 487 41.21 -22.02 2.50
N GLU A 488 40.40 -21.56 1.55
CA GLU A 488 40.34 -22.12 0.21
C GLU A 488 41.65 -21.89 -0.56
N GLN A 489 42.20 -20.67 -0.51
CA GLN A 489 43.51 -20.36 -1.08
C GLN A 489 44.63 -21.23 -0.45
N LEU A 490 44.61 -21.39 0.88
CA LEU A 490 45.55 -22.31 1.53
C LEU A 490 45.36 -23.76 1.09
N ALA A 491 44.13 -24.23 0.91
CA ALA A 491 43.86 -25.59 0.44
C ALA A 491 44.36 -25.81 -0.99
N GLN A 492 44.18 -24.82 -1.88
CA GLN A 492 44.66 -24.85 -3.26
C GLN A 492 46.20 -24.77 -3.35
N CYS A 493 46.84 -24.02 -2.45
CA CYS A 493 48.31 -23.84 -2.41
C CYS A 493 49.05 -24.84 -1.49
N GLY A 494 48.45 -25.98 -1.13
CA GLY A 494 49.14 -27.02 -0.35
C GLY A 494 49.44 -26.64 1.12
N GLY A 495 48.64 -25.74 1.69
CA GLY A 495 48.64 -25.35 3.10
C GLY A 495 49.52 -24.15 3.45
N ARG A 496 50.16 -23.51 2.46
CA ARG A 496 51.01 -22.30 2.64
C ARG A 496 50.87 -21.36 1.45
N VAL A 497 50.79 -20.05 1.71
CA VAL A 497 50.73 -19.01 0.66
C VAL A 497 51.47 -17.77 1.11
N LYS A 498 52.08 -17.00 0.21
CA LYS A 498 52.68 -15.70 0.58
C LYS A 498 51.56 -14.70 0.90
N LEU A 499 51.78 -13.85 1.90
CA LEU A 499 50.80 -12.85 2.32
C LEU A 499 50.45 -11.89 1.18
N ASP A 500 51.45 -11.42 0.43
CA ASP A 500 51.22 -10.47 -0.67
C ASP A 500 50.39 -11.11 -1.79
N GLU A 501 50.72 -12.34 -2.18
CA GLU A 501 49.95 -13.12 -3.18
C GLU A 501 48.51 -13.39 -2.70
N LEU A 502 48.32 -13.67 -1.41
CA LEU A 502 46.99 -13.87 -0.81
C LEU A 502 46.17 -12.58 -0.79
N VAL A 503 46.79 -11.46 -0.44
CA VAL A 503 46.15 -10.13 -0.45
C VAL A 503 45.77 -9.76 -1.87
N GLU A 504 46.68 -9.90 -2.84
CA GLU A 504 46.43 -9.62 -4.25
C GLU A 504 45.29 -10.48 -4.81
N SER A 505 45.31 -11.80 -4.57
CA SER A 505 44.26 -12.73 -5.01
C SER A 505 42.88 -12.37 -4.46
N ILE A 506 42.77 -12.09 -3.16
CA ILE A 506 41.48 -11.81 -2.52
C ILE A 506 40.97 -10.40 -2.88
N THR A 507 41.85 -9.38 -2.84
CA THR A 507 41.46 -7.99 -3.12
C THR A 507 41.24 -7.71 -4.61
N GLY A 508 41.86 -8.49 -5.50
CA GLY A 508 41.60 -8.42 -6.95
C GLY A 508 40.24 -8.99 -7.35
N ARG A 509 39.68 -9.90 -6.54
CA ARG A 509 38.39 -10.56 -6.82
C ARG A 509 37.22 -10.00 -6.02
N TYR A 510 37.46 -9.49 -4.82
CA TYR A 510 36.43 -9.03 -3.88
C TYR A 510 36.74 -7.64 -3.35
N SER A 511 35.71 -6.84 -3.10
CA SER A 511 35.77 -5.48 -2.55
C SER A 511 36.05 -5.47 -1.04
N VAL A 512 37.19 -6.05 -0.65
CA VAL A 512 37.71 -6.11 0.73
C VAL A 512 39.03 -5.37 0.85
N SER A 513 39.32 -4.81 2.03
CA SER A 513 40.57 -4.09 2.24
C SER A 513 41.74 -5.04 2.50
N ALA A 514 42.93 -4.70 1.99
CA ALA A 514 44.16 -5.44 2.28
C ALA A 514 44.41 -5.58 3.79
N ASN A 515 44.15 -4.53 4.57
CA ASN A 515 44.26 -4.55 6.03
C ASN A 515 43.36 -5.61 6.67
N SER A 516 42.14 -5.79 6.16
CA SER A 516 41.24 -6.85 6.64
C SER A 516 41.82 -8.23 6.34
N VAL A 517 42.30 -8.46 5.11
CA VAL A 517 42.91 -9.74 4.72
C VAL A 517 44.11 -10.06 5.60
N ILE A 518 45.02 -9.09 5.79
CA ILE A 518 46.19 -9.21 6.67
C ILE A 518 45.78 -9.53 8.10
N SER A 519 44.82 -8.78 8.66
CA SER A 519 44.33 -8.99 10.02
C SER A 519 43.77 -10.40 10.22
N TYR A 520 42.97 -10.90 9.28
CA TYR A 520 42.43 -12.26 9.34
C TYR A 520 43.50 -13.33 9.12
N ALA A 521 44.45 -13.12 8.19
CA ALA A 521 45.54 -14.05 7.90
C ALA A 521 46.55 -14.18 9.05
N SER A 522 46.71 -13.12 9.84
CA SER A 522 47.55 -13.12 11.05
C SER A 522 46.83 -13.62 12.30
N SER A 523 45.55 -14.01 12.19
CA SER A 523 44.71 -14.43 13.32
C SER A 523 44.26 -15.89 13.21
N PRO A 524 44.08 -16.61 14.34
CA PRO A 524 43.57 -17.98 14.34
C PRO A 524 42.27 -18.14 13.52
N PRO A 525 42.11 -19.23 12.74
CA PRO A 525 42.94 -20.44 12.67
C PRO A 525 44.24 -20.30 11.85
N PHE A 526 44.54 -19.13 11.31
CA PHE A 526 45.74 -18.87 10.52
C PHE A 526 46.86 -18.28 11.38
N GLU A 527 48.08 -18.38 10.90
CA GLU A 527 49.21 -17.62 11.40
C GLU A 527 50.04 -17.11 10.22
N GLN A 528 50.63 -15.94 10.40
CA GLN A 528 51.58 -15.37 9.46
C GLN A 528 52.98 -15.39 10.12
N ARG A 529 53.96 -15.95 9.42
CA ARG A 529 55.38 -15.93 9.81
C ARG A 529 56.24 -15.72 8.57
N ASP A 530 57.19 -14.79 8.64
CA ASP A 530 58.14 -14.48 7.57
C ASP A 530 57.49 -14.26 6.20
N GLY A 531 56.34 -13.57 6.16
CA GLY A 531 55.60 -13.30 4.92
C GLY A 531 54.77 -14.48 4.39
N ILE A 532 54.72 -15.61 5.11
CA ILE A 532 53.96 -16.81 4.72
C ILE A 532 52.77 -17.01 5.67
N VAL A 533 51.59 -17.19 5.10
CA VAL A 533 50.36 -17.55 5.80
C VAL A 533 50.20 -19.06 5.77
N ARG A 534 49.86 -19.66 6.91
CA ARG A 534 49.57 -21.09 7.08
C ARG A 534 48.56 -21.31 8.19
N PHE A 535 48.08 -22.55 8.38
CA PHE A 535 47.33 -22.89 9.59
C PHE A 535 48.22 -22.75 10.84
N ALA A 536 47.69 -22.13 11.88
CA ALA A 536 48.36 -22.01 13.17
C ALA A 536 48.65 -23.41 13.74
N GLY A 537 49.89 -23.64 14.18
CA GLY A 537 50.32 -24.93 14.72
C GLY A 537 49.45 -25.36 15.92
N THR A 538 49.02 -26.63 15.92
CA THR A 538 48.19 -27.22 16.97
C THR A 538 48.90 -27.16 18.33
N GLY A 539 48.33 -26.42 19.29
CA GLY A 539 48.71 -26.53 20.70
C GLY A 539 48.84 -25.20 21.44
N ARG A 540 47.75 -24.44 21.56
CA ARG A 540 47.68 -23.41 22.60
C ARG A 540 47.53 -24.11 23.95
N ARG A 541 48.63 -24.33 24.69
CA ARG A 541 48.55 -24.68 26.13
C ARG A 541 48.09 -23.44 26.88
N VAL A 542 46.86 -23.46 27.40
CA VAL A 542 46.35 -22.38 28.25
C VAL A 542 47.11 -22.45 29.59
N ARG A 543 47.93 -21.44 29.88
CA ARG A 543 48.77 -21.41 31.09
C ARG A 543 48.05 -20.86 32.33
N LYS A 544 46.86 -20.26 32.18
CA LYS A 544 46.17 -19.58 33.28
C LYS A 544 45.27 -20.57 34.05
N ALA A 545 45.57 -20.76 35.33
CA ALA A 545 44.81 -21.62 36.22
C ALA A 545 43.51 -20.91 36.68
N PRO A 546 42.40 -21.64 36.91
CA PRO A 546 41.15 -21.06 37.40
C PRO A 546 41.28 -20.27 38.71
N GLU A 547 42.16 -20.73 39.62
CA GLU A 547 42.48 -20.13 40.92
C GLU A 547 43.00 -18.69 40.78
N HIS A 548 43.66 -18.37 39.66
CA HIS A 548 44.24 -17.05 39.36
C HIS A 548 43.38 -16.25 38.37
N THR A 549 42.12 -16.63 38.19
CA THR A 549 41.22 -16.00 37.23
C THR A 549 40.10 -15.25 37.94
N ARG A 550 39.96 -13.96 37.62
CA ARG A 550 38.92 -13.08 38.15
C ARG A 550 37.54 -13.72 38.05
N ARG A 551 36.75 -13.62 39.14
CA ARG A 551 35.38 -14.13 39.22
C ARG A 551 35.21 -15.66 39.10
N PHE A 552 36.30 -16.41 39.08
CA PHE A 552 36.26 -17.86 39.20
C PHE A 552 36.55 -18.26 40.64
N PHE A 553 35.65 -19.06 41.21
CA PHE A 553 35.72 -19.53 42.58
C PHE A 553 35.57 -21.05 42.62
N ARG A 554 36.28 -21.70 43.56
CA ARG A 554 36.15 -23.14 43.77
C ARG A 554 34.78 -23.44 44.36
N HIS A 555 34.06 -24.35 43.70
CA HIS A 555 32.80 -24.93 44.16
C HIS A 555 33.09 -26.35 44.70
N PRO A 556 32.32 -26.89 45.67
CA PRO A 556 32.57 -28.22 46.24
C PRO A 556 32.81 -29.30 45.18
N ASP A 557 31.98 -29.33 44.14
CA ASP A 557 32.03 -30.32 43.06
C ASP A 557 32.42 -29.71 41.71
N GLY A 558 33.11 -28.56 41.68
CA GLY A 558 33.48 -27.93 40.41
C GLY A 558 34.03 -26.51 40.50
N TRP A 559 33.69 -25.69 39.50
CA TRP A 559 34.10 -24.29 39.39
C TRP A 559 32.91 -23.38 39.11
N ALA A 560 32.77 -22.31 39.89
CA ALA A 560 31.72 -21.32 39.73
C ALA A 560 32.29 -20.05 39.08
N TYR A 561 31.75 -19.64 37.94
CA TYR A 561 32.07 -18.37 37.29
C TYR A 561 30.99 -17.33 37.55
N ARG A 562 31.34 -16.24 38.27
CA ARG A 562 30.41 -15.14 38.53
C ARG A 562 30.26 -14.25 37.30
N VAL A 563 29.03 -14.11 36.83
CA VAL A 563 28.64 -13.27 35.71
C VAL A 563 27.55 -12.28 36.13
N ARG A 564 27.65 -11.05 35.62
CA ARG A 564 26.59 -10.04 35.73
C ARG A 564 25.63 -10.20 34.55
N ILE A 565 24.34 -10.38 34.82
CA ILE A 565 23.33 -10.56 33.76
C ILE A 565 23.08 -9.24 33.04
N THR A 566 23.03 -9.26 31.71
CA THR A 566 22.84 -8.09 30.84
C THR A 566 21.61 -8.28 29.94
N LYS A 567 21.17 -7.20 29.28
CA LYS A 567 20.06 -7.27 28.31
C LYS A 567 20.34 -8.21 27.13
N ASP A 568 21.60 -8.42 26.77
CA ASP A 568 21.98 -9.33 25.68
C ASP A 568 21.80 -10.80 26.05
N HIS A 569 22.05 -11.17 27.31
CA HIS A 569 21.74 -12.50 27.82
C HIS A 569 20.23 -12.78 27.77
N LEU A 570 19.39 -11.79 28.13
CA LEU A 570 17.93 -11.90 28.08
C LEU A 570 17.39 -11.99 26.65
N ARG A 571 18.05 -11.35 25.69
CA ARG A 571 17.72 -11.47 24.24
C ARG A 571 18.10 -12.83 23.66
N GLY A 572 19.01 -13.55 24.31
CA GLY A 572 19.43 -14.90 23.91
C GLY A 572 20.78 -14.97 23.21
N SER A 573 21.63 -13.95 23.37
CA SER A 573 23.00 -14.00 22.87
C SER A 573 23.88 -14.90 23.75
N GLY A 574 24.83 -15.61 23.12
CA GLY A 574 25.94 -16.24 23.85
C GLY A 574 26.87 -15.19 24.47
N SER A 575 27.71 -15.60 25.42
CA SER A 575 28.58 -14.69 26.17
C SER A 575 30.02 -15.15 26.19
N VAL A 576 30.95 -14.20 26.27
CA VAL A 576 32.38 -14.48 26.29
C VAL A 576 32.77 -15.06 27.64
N ALA A 577 33.56 -16.14 27.61
CA ALA A 577 34.03 -16.85 28.79
C ALA A 577 35.55 -16.61 29.00
N PRO A 578 36.02 -16.54 30.26
CA PRO A 578 37.44 -16.43 30.53
C PRO A 578 38.22 -17.64 30.01
N MET A 579 39.46 -17.39 29.57
CA MET A 579 40.34 -18.43 29.01
C MET A 579 40.54 -19.66 29.90
N ALA A 580 40.46 -19.52 31.23
CA ALA A 580 40.61 -20.62 32.17
C ALA A 580 39.57 -21.74 31.97
N ILE A 581 38.40 -21.43 31.38
CA ILE A 581 37.39 -22.44 31.09
C ILE A 581 37.87 -23.52 30.12
N ALA A 582 38.81 -23.17 29.23
CA ALA A 582 39.40 -24.14 28.31
C ALA A 582 40.27 -25.17 29.05
N ASN A 583 40.87 -24.79 30.19
CA ASN A 583 41.57 -25.74 31.07
C ASN A 583 40.58 -26.60 31.86
N ILE A 584 39.53 -25.99 32.43
CA ILE A 584 38.50 -26.71 33.20
C ILE A 584 37.85 -27.82 32.35
N LEU A 585 37.49 -27.50 31.11
CA LEU A 585 36.79 -28.42 30.21
C LEU A 585 37.72 -29.22 29.29
N ASN A 586 39.04 -29.08 29.42
CA ASN A 586 40.02 -29.61 28.46
C ASN A 586 39.65 -29.32 26.99
N LEU A 587 39.19 -28.09 26.72
CA LEU A 587 38.66 -27.64 25.44
C LEU A 587 39.80 -27.17 24.52
N GLN A 588 39.86 -27.71 23.29
CA GLN A 588 40.80 -27.25 22.27
C GLN A 588 40.17 -26.18 21.35
N PHE A 589 41.00 -25.38 20.70
CA PHE A 589 40.52 -24.40 19.71
C PHE A 589 39.79 -25.10 18.56
N GLY A 590 38.63 -24.57 18.18
CA GLY A 590 37.71 -25.15 17.21
C GLY A 590 36.72 -26.16 17.81
N GLN A 591 36.88 -26.56 19.07
CA GLN A 591 35.96 -27.51 19.70
C GLN A 591 34.78 -26.80 20.37
N THR A 592 33.67 -27.54 20.42
CA THR A 592 32.49 -27.22 21.24
C THR A 592 32.23 -28.42 22.15
N ARG A 593 32.09 -28.16 23.45
CA ARG A 593 31.63 -29.12 24.45
C ARG A 593 30.19 -28.82 24.80
N GLN A 594 29.40 -29.88 25.01
CA GLN A 594 28.05 -29.79 25.54
C GLN A 594 28.10 -30.33 26.97
N LEU A 595 27.64 -29.52 27.93
CA LEU A 595 27.54 -29.90 29.33
C LEU A 595 26.08 -30.20 29.65
N GLU A 596 25.81 -31.34 30.29
CA GLU A 596 24.44 -31.72 30.63
C GLU A 596 23.86 -30.78 31.68
N SER A 597 22.60 -30.38 31.51
CA SER A 597 21.92 -29.50 32.48
C SER A 597 20.42 -29.81 32.56
N PRO A 598 19.74 -29.43 33.65
CA PRO A 598 18.30 -29.68 33.82
C PRO A 598 17.41 -29.08 32.72
N LEU A 599 17.84 -28.00 32.07
CA LEU A 599 17.11 -27.33 30.98
C LEU A 599 17.70 -27.63 29.60
N GLY A 600 18.37 -28.78 29.46
CA GLY A 600 19.02 -29.24 28.23
C GLY A 600 20.48 -28.80 28.07
N PRO A 601 21.24 -29.43 27.15
CA PRO A 601 22.69 -29.28 27.08
C PRO A 601 23.14 -27.82 26.93
N GLN A 602 24.15 -27.42 27.71
CA GLN A 602 24.77 -26.11 27.65
C GLN A 602 26.07 -26.16 26.84
N ALA A 603 26.10 -25.43 25.73
CA ALA A 603 27.27 -25.35 24.88
C ALA A 603 28.35 -24.44 25.46
N VAL A 604 29.61 -24.88 25.41
CA VAL A 604 30.81 -24.05 25.59
C VAL A 604 31.72 -24.28 24.40
N ALA A 605 32.02 -23.23 23.65
CA ALA A 605 32.78 -23.31 22.40
C ALA A 605 34.04 -22.45 22.46
N TRP A 606 35.11 -22.90 21.81
CA TRP A 606 36.30 -22.08 21.61
C TRP A 606 36.63 -21.94 20.12
N THR A 607 35.78 -21.19 19.41
CA THR A 607 35.90 -20.95 17.96
C THR A 607 36.44 -19.55 17.63
N GLY A 608 36.49 -18.65 18.61
CA GLY A 608 36.98 -17.27 18.50
C GLY A 608 38.25 -16.99 19.31
N THR A 609 38.58 -15.71 19.49
CA THR A 609 39.78 -15.29 20.26
C THR A 609 39.73 -15.74 21.72
N GLN A 610 38.53 -15.78 22.32
CA GLN A 610 38.24 -16.33 23.65
C GLN A 610 37.15 -17.42 23.54
N PRO A 611 37.07 -18.36 24.50
CA PRO A 611 35.93 -19.25 24.64
C PRO A 611 34.64 -18.48 24.89
N SER A 612 33.50 -19.11 24.62
CA SER A 612 32.18 -18.53 24.83
C SER A 612 31.18 -19.57 25.33
N PHE A 613 30.29 -19.15 26.23
CA PHE A 613 29.08 -19.89 26.56
C PHE A 613 28.01 -19.65 25.49
N GLY A 614 27.30 -20.71 25.11
CA GLY A 614 26.04 -20.59 24.38
C GLY A 614 24.98 -19.87 25.22
N THR A 615 23.83 -19.55 24.60
CA THR A 615 22.76 -18.80 25.26
C THR A 615 22.34 -19.42 26.60
N ILE A 616 22.29 -18.59 27.64
CA ILE A 616 21.80 -18.97 28.98
C ILE A 616 20.37 -18.50 29.22
N ARG A 617 19.71 -17.90 28.21
CA ARG A 617 18.37 -17.29 28.34
C ARG A 617 17.34 -18.22 28.97
N ARG A 618 17.39 -19.51 28.66
CA ARG A 618 16.47 -20.50 29.22
C ARG A 618 16.54 -20.59 30.75
N PHE A 619 17.73 -20.50 31.34
CA PHE A 619 17.89 -20.50 32.79
C PHE A 619 17.44 -19.19 33.43
N LEU A 620 17.59 -18.07 32.70
CA LEU A 620 17.13 -16.77 33.16
C LEU A 620 15.60 -16.67 33.16
N MET A 621 14.94 -17.25 32.14
CA MET A 621 13.48 -17.29 32.06
C MET A 621 12.86 -18.24 33.08
N ASP A 622 13.47 -19.40 33.33
CA ASP A 622 13.00 -20.38 34.32
C ASP A 622 12.92 -19.81 35.74
N ARG A 623 13.83 -18.90 36.09
CA ARG A 623 13.93 -18.31 37.44
C ARG A 623 13.62 -16.80 37.51
N ASP A 624 13.02 -16.25 36.44
CA ASP A 624 12.65 -14.84 36.30
C ASP A 624 13.78 -13.84 36.70
N ILE A 625 14.99 -14.08 36.20
CA ILE A 625 16.18 -13.32 36.58
C ILE A 625 16.27 -12.00 35.80
N ALA A 626 16.33 -10.89 36.53
CA ALA A 626 16.46 -9.56 35.95
C ALA A 626 17.87 -9.23 35.42
N ALA A 627 17.94 -8.27 34.49
CA ALA A 627 19.23 -7.68 34.10
C ALA A 627 19.83 -6.90 35.27
N GLY A 628 21.14 -7.00 35.44
CA GLY A 628 21.84 -6.43 36.60
C GLY A 628 21.82 -7.33 37.83
N THR A 629 21.40 -8.59 37.74
CA THR A 629 21.63 -9.57 38.81
C THR A 629 22.98 -10.27 38.61
N ASP A 630 23.71 -10.57 39.70
CA ASP A 630 24.88 -11.46 39.62
C ASP A 630 24.44 -12.92 39.75
N ALA A 631 25.07 -13.81 38.99
CA ALA A 631 24.79 -15.23 39.00
C ALA A 631 26.07 -16.03 38.76
N PHE A 632 26.03 -17.31 39.11
CA PHE A 632 27.12 -18.25 38.93
C PHE A 632 26.77 -19.26 37.83
N LEU A 633 27.69 -19.39 36.89
CA LEU A 633 27.71 -20.47 35.92
C LEU A 633 28.63 -21.55 36.49
N VAL A 634 28.05 -22.62 37.01
CA VAL A 634 28.79 -23.67 37.70
C VAL A 634 29.06 -24.82 36.74
N ILE A 635 30.33 -25.17 36.62
CA ILE A 635 30.84 -26.26 35.79
C ILE A 635 31.30 -27.34 36.75
N HIS A 636 30.55 -28.44 36.79
CA HIS A 636 30.84 -29.55 37.70
C HIS A 636 31.93 -30.45 37.13
N ASP A 637 32.68 -31.08 38.03
CA ASP A 637 33.80 -31.97 37.68
C ASP A 637 33.31 -33.23 36.92
N ASP A 638 32.02 -33.58 37.02
CA ASP A 638 31.36 -34.67 36.28
C ASP A 638 30.91 -34.30 34.85
N GLY A 639 31.12 -33.05 34.44
CA GLY A 639 30.75 -32.53 33.11
C GLY A 639 29.31 -32.02 33.00
N THR A 640 28.60 -31.86 34.13
CA THR A 640 27.30 -31.19 34.18
C THR A 640 27.44 -29.67 34.38
N PHE A 641 26.34 -28.95 34.14
CA PHE A 641 26.24 -27.50 34.25
C PHE A 641 25.04 -27.09 35.08
N SER A 642 25.23 -26.19 36.04
CA SER A 642 24.15 -25.52 36.77
C SER A 642 24.23 -24.00 36.66
N PHE A 643 23.06 -23.38 36.75
CA PHE A 643 22.89 -21.95 36.87
C PHE A 643 22.38 -21.63 38.28
N GLU A 644 23.10 -20.77 39.00
CA GLU A 644 22.81 -20.44 40.39
C GLU A 644 22.77 -18.91 40.56
N PRO A 645 21.62 -18.31 40.91
CA PRO A 645 21.58 -16.87 41.18
C PRO A 645 22.43 -16.54 42.42
N ALA A 646 23.19 -15.45 42.38
CA ALA A 646 23.86 -14.95 43.57
C ALA A 646 22.79 -14.40 44.55
N ARG A 647 23.09 -14.46 45.85
CA ARG A 647 22.20 -13.86 46.84
C ARG A 647 22.30 -12.34 46.78
N GLU A 648 21.22 -11.67 47.16
CA GLU A 648 21.19 -10.21 47.22
C GLU A 648 22.26 -9.67 48.18
N ILE A 649 22.83 -8.53 47.80
CA ILE A 649 23.78 -7.78 48.60
C ILE A 649 22.99 -7.05 49.69
N THR A 650 23.33 -7.32 50.94
CA THR A 650 22.59 -6.90 52.14
C THR A 650 23.20 -5.67 52.81
N GLY A 651 24.43 -5.30 52.44
CA GLY A 651 25.22 -4.24 53.08
C GLY A 651 26.05 -4.74 54.28
N ASP A 652 25.88 -6.00 54.70
CA ASP A 652 26.80 -6.65 55.64
C ASP A 652 28.05 -7.14 54.88
N PRO A 653 29.25 -6.62 55.17
CA PRO A 653 30.40 -6.92 54.32
C PRO A 653 30.83 -8.39 54.31
N LEU A 654 30.58 -9.14 55.38
CA LEU A 654 30.91 -10.56 55.41
C LEU A 654 29.89 -11.39 54.64
N ALA A 655 28.60 -11.11 54.84
CA ALA A 655 27.51 -11.72 54.08
C ALA A 655 27.66 -11.49 52.57
N ASP A 656 27.99 -10.25 52.21
CA ASP A 656 28.16 -9.81 50.83
C ASP A 656 29.40 -10.46 50.20
N ALA A 657 30.53 -10.54 50.93
CA ALA A 657 31.72 -11.25 50.46
C ALA A 657 31.43 -12.76 50.22
N LEU A 658 30.72 -13.42 51.14
CA LEU A 658 30.32 -14.82 50.99
C LEU A 658 29.33 -15.02 49.82
N SER A 659 28.42 -14.07 49.60
CA SER A 659 27.51 -14.09 48.45
C SER A 659 28.27 -13.97 47.12
N LEU A 660 29.23 -13.04 47.06
CA LEU A 660 30.02 -12.74 45.88
C LEU A 660 30.95 -13.88 45.44
N ILE A 661 31.23 -14.85 46.31
CA ILE A 661 32.00 -16.08 45.98
C ILE A 661 31.14 -17.32 45.81
N GLY A 662 29.81 -17.22 46.01
CA GLY A 662 28.88 -18.34 45.90
C GLY A 662 28.89 -19.31 47.09
N SER A 663 29.38 -18.88 48.26
CA SER A 663 29.47 -19.73 49.45
C SER A 663 28.22 -19.63 50.34
N PRO A 664 27.80 -20.67 51.07
CA PRO A 664 26.72 -20.58 52.06
C PRO A 664 26.95 -19.46 53.10
N MET A 665 25.86 -18.83 53.57
CA MET A 665 25.98 -17.84 54.65
C MET A 665 26.38 -18.55 55.95
N THR A 666 27.33 -17.95 56.66
CA THR A 666 27.72 -18.40 57.99
C THR A 666 28.09 -17.19 58.83
N THR A 667 27.69 -17.23 60.10
CA THR A 667 28.15 -16.28 61.13
C THR A 667 29.35 -16.83 61.90
N ASP A 668 29.73 -18.09 61.66
CA ASP A 668 30.93 -18.67 62.23
C ASP A 668 32.17 -18.15 61.52
N ARG A 669 33.05 -17.53 62.29
CA ARG A 669 34.29 -16.90 61.84
C ARG A 669 35.22 -17.91 61.16
N GLU A 670 35.36 -19.10 61.72
CA GLU A 670 36.29 -20.10 61.20
C GLU A 670 35.78 -20.69 59.89
N ALA A 671 34.48 -21.03 59.82
CA ALA A 671 33.83 -21.41 58.58
C ALA A 671 33.90 -20.31 57.50
N ALA A 672 33.68 -19.04 57.87
CA ALA A 672 33.76 -17.93 56.93
C ALA A 672 35.18 -17.75 56.36
N ARG A 673 36.20 -17.85 57.23
CA ARG A 673 37.61 -17.76 56.83
C ARG A 673 38.02 -18.91 55.92
N ALA A 674 37.60 -20.13 56.25
CA ALA A 674 37.84 -21.31 55.42
C ALA A 674 37.17 -21.16 54.05
N ALA A 675 35.93 -20.67 53.99
CA ALA A 675 35.20 -20.44 52.75
C ALA A 675 35.89 -19.43 51.83
N VAL A 676 36.28 -18.27 52.34
CA VAL A 676 36.91 -17.22 51.52
C VAL A 676 38.32 -17.60 51.05
N ALA A 677 39.06 -18.39 51.83
CA ALA A 677 40.37 -18.92 51.44
C ALA A 677 40.24 -20.08 50.43
N GLY A 678 39.32 -21.02 50.69
CA GLY A 678 39.08 -22.18 49.83
C GLY A 678 38.56 -21.80 48.45
N ALA A 679 37.69 -20.79 48.36
CA ALA A 679 37.17 -20.27 47.08
C ALA A 679 38.27 -19.83 46.10
N VAL A 680 39.45 -19.50 46.61
CA VAL A 680 40.60 -19.05 45.83
C VAL A 680 41.75 -20.04 45.77
N GLY A 681 41.58 -21.25 46.33
CA GLY A 681 42.60 -22.30 46.35
C GLY A 681 43.70 -22.08 47.40
N LEU A 682 43.49 -21.22 48.40
CA LEU A 682 44.40 -21.06 49.53
C LEU A 682 44.06 -22.05 50.65
N PRO A 683 45.06 -22.46 51.48
CA PRO A 683 44.80 -23.28 52.66
C PRO A 683 43.80 -22.58 53.61
N GLU A 684 42.91 -23.34 54.25
CA GLU A 684 41.91 -22.81 55.20
C GLU A 684 42.56 -22.05 56.38
N THR A 685 43.81 -22.38 56.69
CA THR A 685 44.61 -21.73 57.74
C THR A 685 45.35 -20.47 57.27
N ALA A 686 45.22 -20.08 56.00
CA ALA A 686 45.92 -18.92 55.43
C ALA A 686 45.61 -17.63 56.22
N PRO A 687 46.61 -16.75 56.47
CA PRO A 687 46.38 -15.46 57.10
C PRO A 687 45.37 -14.61 56.29
N VAL A 688 44.45 -13.91 56.97
CA VAL A 688 43.40 -13.10 56.32
C VAL A 688 43.99 -12.06 55.37
N ILE A 689 45.12 -11.46 55.73
CA ILE A 689 45.84 -10.52 54.86
C ILE A 689 46.33 -11.15 53.54
N SER A 690 46.73 -12.42 53.57
CA SER A 690 47.14 -13.16 52.37
C SER A 690 45.94 -13.48 51.48
N VAL A 691 44.78 -13.79 52.09
CA VAL A 691 43.52 -14.00 51.37
C VAL A 691 43.08 -12.71 50.66
N ILE A 692 43.07 -11.57 51.37
CA ILE A 692 42.78 -10.25 50.77
C ILE A 692 43.73 -9.95 49.60
N GLY A 693 45.04 -10.19 49.79
CA GLY A 693 46.05 -10.03 48.75
C GLY A 693 45.75 -10.86 47.50
N ALA A 694 45.35 -12.12 47.67
CA ALA A 694 45.04 -13.02 46.55
C ALA A 694 43.79 -12.60 45.76
N TYR A 695 42.77 -12.03 46.41
CA TYR A 695 41.62 -11.45 45.70
C TYR A 695 42.01 -10.20 44.91
N ARG A 696 42.86 -9.32 45.47
CA ARG A 696 43.37 -8.13 44.77
C ARG A 696 44.22 -8.48 43.56
N GLU A 697 45.15 -9.42 43.70
CA GLU A 697 46.06 -9.82 42.61
C GLU A 697 45.31 -10.40 41.41
N ARG A 698 44.23 -11.15 41.65
CA ARG A 698 43.37 -11.68 40.58
C ARG A 698 42.42 -10.62 39.98
N GLY A 699 42.23 -9.48 40.65
CA GLY A 699 41.36 -8.39 40.21
C GLY A 699 39.91 -8.44 40.76
N ASP A 700 39.66 -9.21 41.81
CA ASP A 700 38.39 -9.24 42.55
C ASP A 700 38.43 -8.26 43.74
N SER A 701 38.68 -6.98 43.42
CA SER A 701 38.79 -5.91 44.41
C SER A 701 37.49 -5.68 45.20
N ASP A 702 36.34 -5.93 44.57
CA ASP A 702 35.03 -5.83 45.22
C ASP A 702 34.90 -6.77 46.42
N ILE A 703 35.44 -7.99 46.34
CA ILE A 703 35.50 -8.91 47.48
C ILE A 703 36.62 -8.50 48.45
N ALA A 704 37.79 -8.13 47.94
CA ALA A 704 38.93 -7.76 48.78
C ALA A 704 38.65 -6.58 49.71
N ASP A 705 37.90 -5.58 49.23
CA ASP A 705 37.56 -4.39 50.01
C ASP A 705 36.54 -4.71 51.11
N LEU A 706 35.56 -5.56 50.82
CA LEU A 706 34.64 -6.10 51.84
C LEU A 706 35.42 -6.88 52.91
N LEU A 707 36.30 -7.81 52.51
CA LEU A 707 37.13 -8.57 53.45
C LEU A 707 38.08 -7.68 54.27
N THR A 708 38.56 -6.58 53.70
CA THR A 708 39.36 -5.59 54.42
C THR A 708 38.56 -4.93 55.53
N SER A 709 37.29 -4.60 55.27
CA SER A 709 36.40 -3.95 56.26
C SER A 709 36.03 -4.85 57.45
N VAL A 710 36.03 -6.18 57.27
CA VAL A 710 35.74 -7.17 58.32
C VAL A 710 36.99 -7.93 58.79
N ARG A 711 38.17 -7.44 58.44
CA ARG A 711 39.45 -8.11 58.74
C ARG A 711 39.63 -8.37 60.24
N ASP A 712 39.39 -7.36 61.08
CA ASP A 712 39.57 -7.49 62.54
C ASP A 712 38.65 -8.56 63.13
N PHE A 713 37.42 -8.67 62.61
CA PHE A 713 36.48 -9.72 62.99
C PHE A 713 36.98 -11.11 62.56
N LEU A 714 37.45 -11.25 61.33
CA LEU A 714 37.99 -12.51 60.80
C LEU A 714 39.28 -12.96 61.52
N GLU A 715 40.09 -12.01 62.00
CA GLU A 715 41.35 -12.29 62.72
C GLU A 715 41.12 -12.55 64.23
N THR A 716 40.29 -11.75 64.90
CA THR A 716 40.22 -11.71 66.38
C THR A 716 38.83 -12.01 66.96
N GLY A 717 37.78 -12.07 66.13
CA GLY A 717 36.39 -12.23 66.56
C GLY A 717 35.75 -10.96 67.13
N HIS A 718 36.48 -9.84 67.19
CA HIS A 718 35.96 -8.56 67.65
C HIS A 718 35.25 -7.83 66.50
N THR A 719 34.00 -7.41 66.71
CA THR A 719 33.29 -6.55 65.76
C THR A 719 33.62 -5.08 66.09
N PRO A 720 34.33 -4.34 65.22
CA PRO A 720 34.57 -2.93 65.48
C PRO A 720 33.23 -2.17 65.42
N LYS A 721 32.92 -1.37 66.45
CA LYS A 721 31.84 -0.37 66.38
C LYS A 721 32.23 0.66 65.32
N GLN A 722 31.48 0.72 64.21
CA GLN A 722 31.67 1.74 63.18
C GLN A 722 31.61 3.15 63.81
N PRO A 723 32.60 4.02 63.58
CA PRO A 723 32.42 5.44 63.77
C PRO A 723 31.48 5.97 62.66
N LYS A 724 30.40 6.65 63.05
CA LYS A 724 29.60 7.46 62.13
C LYS A 724 30.48 8.56 61.55
N HIS A 725 30.87 8.44 60.29
CA HIS A 725 31.45 9.57 59.55
C HIS A 725 30.35 10.21 58.70
N SER A 726 29.86 11.37 59.15
CA SER A 726 29.31 12.39 58.27
C SER A 726 30.48 13.17 57.66
N ALA A 727 30.52 13.30 56.34
CA ALA A 727 31.00 14.48 55.62
C ALA A 727 30.89 14.18 54.12
N ASP A 728 29.99 14.92 53.46
CA ASP A 728 29.91 15.06 52.01
C ASP A 728 31.27 15.50 51.46
N VAL A 729 31.79 14.71 50.52
CA VAL A 729 33.01 15.02 49.76
C VAL A 729 32.68 15.88 48.52
N ASP A 730 31.39 16.18 48.29
CA ASP A 730 30.94 16.96 47.14
C ASP A 730 31.06 18.50 47.34
N GLU A 731 31.40 19.01 48.53
CA GLU A 731 31.52 20.47 48.76
C GLU A 731 32.94 21.06 48.57
N ILE A 732 33.97 20.27 48.26
CA ILE A 732 35.37 20.77 48.12
C ILE A 732 35.83 20.89 46.66
N LEU A 733 35.10 20.32 45.69
CA LEU A 733 35.51 20.37 44.28
C LEU A 733 34.96 21.55 43.48
N ASP A 734 34.13 22.42 44.08
CA ASP A 734 33.62 23.65 43.44
C ASP A 734 34.45 24.92 43.77
N LEU A 735 35.64 24.78 44.37
CA LEU A 735 36.54 25.90 44.71
C LEU A 735 38.01 25.72 44.27
N LEU A 736 38.30 24.80 43.34
CA LEU A 736 39.58 24.66 42.65
C LEU A 736 39.37 24.56 41.14
#